data_AF-A0A812YK49-F1
#
_entry.id   AF-A0A812YK49-F1
#
_cell.length_a   1.000
_cell.length_b   1.000
_cell.length_c   1.000
_cell.angle_alpha   90.00
_cell.angle_beta   90.00
_cell.angle_gamma   90.00
#
_symmetry.space_group_name_H-M   'P 1'
#
loop_
_entity.id
_entity.type
_entity.pdbx_description
1 polymer ?
#
loop_
_entity_poly.entity_id
_entity_poly.type
_entity_poly.pdbx_seq_one_letter_code
_entity_poly.pdbx_strand_id
1 'polypeptide(L)'
;MSGVELLLFQQNQLLMSQLKELQVQVKSSQSRAEAIATNEALQAKMFHEPRDLLEGIDPGLHHVFDEFAKEVKQLLSAWETQTKLMEKYKRLDEEGAMHSHFKAEADFKWQFTKLYLAKAVPTAADDMSDGQFSVVDSWAAMRARHAKECFQFVMQHQEQCVKLYDELVASSALQQLLADRLDAWFAQHNYADEDIRHALKHRAAQYVESLLRVERPRVQSRMVKDREQQQKREQALLEARSKWEEMDVKDVLSPALFELKQLDARQKRPTKIKDDSALAFLVKDNAELCQKHKLKIVPVSEIAKSQPEYIEQEGFYALLHRQAYKGVHNLVPAEICTVPKFVLLHVAKGGKFIPSCKPTSVSKIVEGLDQLRRQLLLRKYFRSDTKAVSRCRVKSAWQPPSDPHVDAYIRLALGELVQFEPKPSKSNQTWIDMKAQIWLRRHAEFICIVDCDKGLGDALVLRSWIVEQINKQLSKGYVQITEANFLCRMGELKHCADALVQHFATSGVLSKAEVLFLRSSFDRATAGTFRILVKVHKDPIGSRPICNMRQCWFQPLSAFLVEKLAPLVSPLDTVIVSSDQLLQQLNSTECLPSMVLVTLDVVNLYPSINRLHMLSLVARFLRQRIKPQSLCEFMIRALELVLDACVVSFGGCFYQSNDGIPTGLSVASILANIYLWHLDKFLVQQGGEQMQMIRRFIDDLLLLWSGDVSELVSLANSWHESLSFELSGVGDVHFLDVALSIMPDRRIHWELYHKEQNLYLYVPAQSNHPSSTFKSLQIGGALRCQKRNRLSSDAAASLKFFKRRLKDRGFDMKKFNDTITKFRNRSRKRDNVVRKVHLKVHYNRDVSAFWIASKLRKFSALLRHSVPDVQVGTCWTVGRNLFRRRYQETWKFFSQRRG
;
A
#
# COMPACT_ATOMS: atom_id res chain seq x y z
N MET A 1 -37.43 -15.86 48.00
CA MET A 1 -37.26 -15.56 46.56
C MET A 1 -37.77 -14.15 46.32
N SER A 2 -36.94 -13.32 45.69
CA SER A 2 -37.29 -11.94 45.35
C SER A 2 -38.48 -11.92 44.36
N GLY A 3 -39.28 -10.85 44.35
CA GLY A 3 -40.44 -10.76 43.43
C GLY A 3 -40.06 -10.95 41.94
N VAL A 4 -38.81 -10.63 41.58
CA VAL A 4 -38.25 -10.84 40.25
C VAL A 4 -37.98 -12.32 39.95
N GLU A 5 -37.50 -13.10 40.92
CA GLU A 5 -37.32 -14.56 40.77
C GLU A 5 -38.67 -15.27 40.63
N LEU A 6 -39.70 -14.81 41.33
CA LEU A 6 -41.05 -15.38 41.20
C LEU A 6 -41.66 -15.08 39.82
N LEU A 7 -41.46 -13.86 39.30
CA LEU A 7 -41.86 -13.47 37.95
C LEU A 7 -41.10 -14.24 36.87
N LEU A 8 -39.79 -14.44 37.03
CA LEU A 8 -38.98 -15.26 36.12
C LEU A 8 -39.40 -16.73 36.16
N PHE A 9 -39.74 -17.26 37.34
CA PHE A 9 -40.25 -18.62 37.47
C PHE A 9 -41.60 -18.78 36.79
N GLN A 10 -42.52 -17.82 36.99
CA GLN A 10 -43.82 -17.80 36.32
C GLN A 10 -43.69 -17.62 34.80
N GLN A 11 -42.78 -16.76 34.33
CA GLN A 11 -42.51 -16.55 32.91
C GLN A 11 -41.93 -17.82 32.29
N ASN A 12 -40.99 -18.50 32.96
CA ASN A 12 -40.45 -19.77 32.50
C ASN A 12 -41.51 -20.89 32.49
N GLN A 13 -42.42 -20.92 33.47
CA GLN A 13 -43.54 -21.86 33.43
C GLN A 13 -44.50 -21.57 32.27
N LEU A 14 -44.78 -20.30 31.99
CA LEU A 14 -45.60 -19.89 30.86
C LEU A 14 -44.94 -20.26 29.53
N LEU A 15 -43.64 -20.04 29.39
CA LEU A 15 -42.85 -20.39 28.20
C LEU A 15 -42.81 -21.90 27.98
N MET A 16 -42.68 -22.68 29.05
CA MET A 16 -42.73 -24.14 29.00
C MET A 16 -44.13 -24.65 28.65
N SER A 17 -45.19 -23.97 29.12
CA SER A 17 -46.58 -24.25 28.74
C SER A 17 -46.81 -23.98 27.25
N GLN A 18 -46.36 -22.81 26.76
CA GLN A 18 -46.45 -22.44 25.35
C GLN A 18 -45.63 -23.39 24.45
N LEU A 19 -44.45 -23.82 24.89
CA LEU A 19 -43.66 -24.84 24.20
C LEU A 19 -44.39 -26.19 24.14
N LYS A 20 -45.10 -26.57 25.21
CA LYS A 20 -45.92 -27.78 25.24
C LYS A 20 -47.11 -27.68 24.30
N GLU A 21 -47.81 -26.54 24.29
CA GLU A 21 -48.91 -26.27 23.36
C GLU A 21 -48.43 -26.25 21.90
N LEU A 22 -47.29 -25.62 21.62
CA LEU A 22 -46.66 -25.64 20.30
C LEU A 22 -46.25 -27.06 19.90
N GLN A 23 -45.71 -27.86 20.82
CA GLN A 23 -45.40 -29.27 20.55
C GLN A 23 -46.66 -30.09 20.30
N VAL A 24 -47.76 -29.80 20.99
CA VAL A 24 -49.06 -30.43 20.75
C VAL A 24 -49.65 -29.98 19.41
N GLN A 25 -49.54 -28.71 19.04
CA GLN A 25 -49.94 -28.20 17.72
C GLN A 25 -49.08 -28.75 16.59
N VAL A 26 -47.76 -28.87 16.78
CA VAL A 26 -46.85 -29.49 15.81
C VAL A 26 -47.16 -30.98 15.69
N LYS A 27 -47.40 -31.69 16.80
CA LYS A 27 -47.83 -33.09 16.77
C LYS A 27 -49.22 -33.24 16.14
N SER A 28 -50.15 -32.33 16.41
CA SER A 28 -51.49 -32.38 15.84
C SER A 28 -51.47 -32.03 14.35
N SER A 29 -50.61 -31.13 13.90
CA SER A 29 -50.43 -30.80 12.49
C SER A 29 -49.65 -31.89 11.75
N GLN A 30 -48.67 -32.53 12.39
CA GLN A 30 -48.01 -33.73 11.88
C GLN A 30 -48.99 -34.90 11.78
N SER A 31 -49.83 -35.15 12.80
CA SER A 31 -50.83 -36.21 12.73
C SER A 31 -51.97 -35.87 11.78
N ARG A 32 -52.32 -34.59 11.58
CA ARG A 32 -53.24 -34.15 10.52
C ARG A 32 -52.61 -34.33 9.13
N ALA A 33 -51.31 -34.07 8.98
CA ALA A 33 -50.57 -34.30 7.73
C ALA A 33 -50.41 -35.79 7.44
N GLU A 34 -50.16 -36.63 8.45
CA GLU A 34 -50.15 -38.09 8.35
C GLU A 34 -51.55 -38.62 8.07
N ALA A 35 -52.60 -38.08 8.70
CA ALA A 35 -53.98 -38.42 8.40
C ALA A 35 -54.35 -38.04 6.96
N ILE A 36 -53.98 -36.85 6.49
CA ILE A 36 -54.15 -36.42 5.09
C ILE A 36 -53.35 -37.33 4.15
N ALA A 37 -52.10 -37.66 4.46
CA ALA A 37 -51.28 -38.57 3.65
C ALA A 37 -51.83 -40.01 3.63
N THR A 38 -52.38 -40.50 4.73
CA THR A 38 -53.07 -41.80 4.78
C THR A 38 -54.41 -41.78 4.08
N ASN A 39 -55.15 -40.65 4.11
CA ASN A 39 -56.41 -40.48 3.39
C ASN A 39 -56.17 -40.29 1.88
N GLU A 40 -55.08 -39.62 1.49
CA GLU A 40 -54.56 -39.57 0.12
C GLU A 40 -54.05 -40.94 -0.35
N ALA A 41 -53.40 -41.73 0.52
CA ALA A 41 -52.99 -43.10 0.21
C ALA A 41 -54.16 -44.11 0.17
N LEU A 42 -55.23 -43.88 0.95
CA LEU A 42 -56.47 -44.65 0.91
C LEU A 42 -57.33 -44.25 -0.30
N GLN A 43 -57.39 -42.97 -0.68
CA GLN A 43 -58.01 -42.53 -1.92
C GLN A 43 -57.21 -42.95 -3.16
N ALA A 44 -55.88 -43.02 -3.10
CA ALA A 44 -55.04 -43.55 -4.19
C ALA A 44 -55.26 -45.04 -4.47
N LYS A 45 -55.82 -45.81 -3.51
CA LYS A 45 -56.23 -47.20 -3.72
C LYS A 45 -57.61 -47.37 -4.36
N MET A 46 -58.35 -46.29 -4.57
CA MET A 46 -59.70 -46.31 -5.17
C MET A 46 -59.75 -45.87 -6.64
N PHE A 47 -58.62 -45.56 -7.29
CA PHE A 47 -58.62 -45.06 -8.67
C PHE A 47 -57.46 -45.62 -9.50
N HIS A 48 -57.76 -45.91 -10.76
CA HIS A 48 -56.87 -46.49 -11.78
C HIS A 48 -55.66 -45.58 -12.10
N GLU A 49 -54.46 -46.15 -12.25
CA GLU A 49 -53.34 -45.41 -12.85
C GLU A 49 -53.72 -44.99 -14.29
N PRO A 50 -53.14 -43.90 -14.83
CA PRO A 50 -53.43 -43.47 -16.20
C PRO A 50 -53.27 -44.61 -17.23
N ARG A 51 -52.34 -45.55 -16.98
CA ARG A 51 -52.11 -46.72 -17.84
C ARG A 51 -53.21 -47.79 -17.72
N ASP A 52 -53.74 -48.01 -16.53
CA ASP A 52 -54.83 -48.96 -16.29
C ASP A 52 -56.13 -48.47 -16.97
N LEU A 53 -56.30 -47.14 -17.08
CA LEU A 53 -57.37 -46.53 -17.86
C LEU A 53 -57.22 -46.71 -19.38
N LEU A 54 -56.11 -47.27 -19.87
CA LEU A 54 -55.91 -47.58 -21.29
C LEU A 54 -56.11 -49.08 -21.62
N GLU A 55 -56.33 -49.94 -20.61
CA GLU A 55 -56.58 -51.36 -20.83
C GLU A 55 -57.88 -51.61 -21.63
N GLY A 56 -57.78 -52.41 -22.69
CA GLY A 56 -58.89 -52.71 -23.61
C GLY A 56 -59.20 -51.63 -24.65
N ILE A 57 -58.42 -50.54 -24.71
CA ILE A 57 -58.50 -49.51 -25.77
C ILE A 57 -57.58 -49.91 -26.94
N ASP A 58 -57.96 -49.53 -28.17
CA ASP A 58 -57.18 -49.75 -29.40
C ASP A 58 -55.71 -49.29 -29.23
N PRO A 59 -54.71 -50.12 -29.60
CA PRO A 59 -53.29 -49.76 -29.56
C PRO A 59 -52.93 -48.47 -30.33
N GLY A 60 -53.67 -48.13 -31.40
CA GLY A 60 -53.50 -46.90 -32.16
C GLY A 60 -53.93 -45.64 -31.38
N LEU A 61 -54.87 -45.79 -30.45
CA LEU A 61 -55.30 -44.73 -29.52
C LEU A 61 -54.30 -44.53 -28.38
N HIS A 62 -53.59 -45.57 -27.93
CA HIS A 62 -52.56 -45.45 -26.88
C HIS A 62 -51.50 -44.41 -27.22
N HIS A 63 -51.09 -44.33 -28.49
CA HIS A 63 -50.15 -43.31 -28.97
C HIS A 63 -50.65 -41.87 -28.76
N VAL A 64 -51.97 -41.62 -28.92
CA VAL A 64 -52.57 -40.30 -28.71
C VAL A 64 -52.51 -39.89 -27.24
N PHE A 65 -52.78 -40.83 -26.33
CA PHE A 65 -52.72 -40.61 -24.89
C PHE A 65 -51.28 -40.44 -24.35
N ASP A 66 -50.32 -41.16 -24.92
CA ASP A 66 -48.89 -41.04 -24.56
C ASP A 66 -48.28 -39.72 -25.04
N GLU A 67 -48.57 -39.30 -26.28
CA GLU A 67 -48.14 -37.99 -26.80
C GLU A 67 -48.77 -36.83 -26.02
N PHE A 68 -50.06 -36.93 -25.70
CA PHE A 68 -50.72 -35.97 -24.81
C PHE A 68 -50.07 -35.92 -23.42
N ALA A 69 -49.73 -37.06 -22.83
CA ALA A 69 -49.06 -37.09 -21.53
C ALA A 69 -47.65 -36.45 -21.55
N LYS A 70 -46.90 -36.58 -22.66
CA LYS A 70 -45.62 -35.88 -22.85
C LYS A 70 -45.81 -34.36 -22.92
N GLU A 71 -46.81 -33.90 -23.64
CA GLU A 71 -47.12 -32.47 -23.79
C GLU A 71 -47.59 -31.84 -22.47
N VAL A 72 -48.45 -32.52 -21.71
CA VAL A 72 -48.86 -32.05 -20.38
C VAL A 72 -47.66 -31.91 -19.44
N LYS A 73 -46.69 -32.83 -19.50
CA LYS A 73 -45.44 -32.71 -18.74
C LYS A 73 -44.60 -31.51 -19.18
N GLN A 74 -44.56 -31.20 -20.47
CA GLN A 74 -43.88 -30.02 -20.99
C GLN A 74 -44.58 -28.72 -20.56
N LEU A 75 -45.91 -28.67 -20.65
CA LEU A 75 -46.72 -27.53 -20.20
C LEU A 75 -46.56 -27.27 -18.71
N LEU A 76 -46.60 -28.32 -17.87
CA LEU A 76 -46.35 -28.20 -16.43
C LEU A 76 -44.92 -27.74 -16.11
N SER A 77 -43.93 -28.17 -16.89
CA SER A 77 -42.54 -27.70 -16.74
C SER A 77 -42.36 -26.23 -17.17
N ALA A 78 -43.06 -25.80 -18.22
CA ALA A 78 -43.07 -24.42 -18.67
C ALA A 78 -43.76 -23.53 -17.63
N TRP A 79 -44.92 -23.95 -17.13
CA TRP A 79 -45.64 -23.32 -16.03
C TRP A 79 -44.74 -23.16 -14.78
N GLU A 80 -44.05 -24.22 -14.35
CA GLU A 80 -43.10 -24.18 -13.23
C GLU A 80 -42.04 -23.08 -13.43
N THR A 81 -41.49 -22.99 -14.65
CA THR A 81 -40.46 -22.02 -15.00
C THR A 81 -41.00 -20.59 -14.95
N GLN A 82 -42.17 -20.34 -15.52
CA GLN A 82 -42.76 -19.00 -15.55
C GLN A 82 -43.18 -18.53 -14.15
N THR A 83 -43.72 -19.41 -13.32
CA THR A 83 -44.09 -19.11 -11.92
C THR A 83 -42.84 -18.79 -11.08
N LYS A 84 -41.75 -19.54 -11.24
CA LYS A 84 -40.46 -19.24 -10.59
C LYS A 84 -39.89 -17.87 -11.00
N LEU A 85 -40.00 -17.51 -12.29
CA LEU A 85 -39.56 -16.20 -12.78
C LEU A 85 -40.40 -15.06 -12.18
N MET A 86 -41.71 -15.24 -12.07
CA MET A 86 -42.60 -14.24 -11.47
C MET A 86 -42.30 -14.01 -9.99
N GLU A 87 -42.09 -15.09 -9.21
CA GLU A 87 -41.68 -14.99 -7.80
C GLU A 87 -40.36 -14.25 -7.63
N LYS A 88 -39.39 -14.53 -8.52
CA LYS A 88 -38.11 -13.83 -8.52
C LYS A 88 -38.27 -12.34 -8.81
N TYR A 89 -39.13 -11.96 -9.76
CA TYR A 89 -39.34 -10.54 -10.09
C TYR A 89 -40.08 -9.80 -8.98
N LYS A 90 -41.11 -10.41 -8.36
CA LYS A 90 -41.79 -9.83 -7.20
C LYS A 90 -40.85 -9.57 -6.03
N ARG A 91 -39.98 -10.54 -5.71
CA ARG A 91 -38.97 -10.38 -4.64
C ARG A 91 -38.02 -9.22 -4.92
N LEU A 92 -37.56 -9.07 -6.16
CA LEU A 92 -36.68 -7.97 -6.55
C LEU A 92 -37.37 -6.60 -6.37
N ASP A 93 -38.66 -6.50 -6.68
CA ASP A 93 -39.44 -5.28 -6.48
C ASP A 93 -39.66 -4.97 -4.99
N GLU A 94 -40.00 -5.98 -4.17
CA GLU A 94 -40.14 -5.86 -2.70
C GLU A 94 -38.84 -5.42 -2.02
N GLU A 95 -37.70 -5.92 -2.46
CA GLU A 95 -36.37 -5.56 -1.95
C GLU A 95 -35.88 -4.19 -2.48
N GLY A 96 -36.62 -3.55 -3.39
CA GLY A 96 -36.18 -2.34 -4.09
C GLY A 96 -34.93 -2.55 -4.96
N ALA A 97 -34.65 -3.80 -5.34
CA ALA A 97 -33.45 -4.22 -6.06
C ALA A 97 -33.69 -4.27 -7.58
N MET A 98 -32.79 -3.65 -8.35
CA MET A 98 -32.87 -3.66 -9.82
C MET A 98 -32.41 -5.00 -10.42
N HIS A 99 -33.18 -5.53 -11.37
CA HIS A 99 -32.77 -6.71 -12.13
C HIS A 99 -31.49 -6.44 -12.95
N SER A 100 -30.61 -7.44 -13.05
CA SER A 100 -29.25 -7.30 -13.61
C SER A 100 -29.19 -6.67 -15.01
N HIS A 101 -30.19 -6.93 -15.86
CA HIS A 101 -30.26 -6.43 -17.23
C HIS A 101 -30.56 -4.93 -17.29
N PHE A 102 -31.26 -4.39 -16.29
CA PHE A 102 -31.57 -2.96 -16.19
C PHE A 102 -30.57 -2.20 -15.31
N LYS A 103 -29.70 -2.91 -14.59
CA LYS A 103 -28.67 -2.31 -13.74
C LYS A 103 -27.63 -1.52 -14.55
N ALA A 104 -27.17 -2.07 -15.67
CA ALA A 104 -26.25 -1.35 -16.57
C ALA A 104 -26.90 -0.10 -17.17
N GLU A 105 -28.23 -0.15 -17.40
CA GLU A 105 -29.01 0.98 -17.93
C GLU A 105 -29.19 2.08 -16.87
N ALA A 106 -29.47 1.71 -15.62
CA ALA A 106 -29.55 2.61 -14.47
C ALA A 106 -28.19 3.25 -14.13
N ASP A 107 -27.10 2.49 -14.23
CA ASP A 107 -25.73 2.94 -13.91
C ASP A 107 -25.07 3.73 -15.06
N PHE A 108 -25.76 3.91 -16.19
CA PHE A 108 -25.21 4.57 -17.36
C PHE A 108 -24.95 6.06 -17.10
N LYS A 109 -23.69 6.48 -17.27
CA LYS A 109 -23.27 7.88 -17.06
C LYS A 109 -23.04 8.59 -18.38
N TRP A 110 -23.79 9.66 -18.62
CA TRP A 110 -23.50 10.57 -19.72
C TRP A 110 -22.34 11.52 -19.36
N GLN A 111 -21.45 11.79 -20.31
CA GLN A 111 -20.30 12.67 -20.08
C GLN A 111 -20.60 14.10 -20.56
N PHE A 112 -20.67 15.03 -19.62
CA PHE A 112 -20.74 16.47 -19.89
C PHE A 112 -19.36 17.13 -19.70
N THR A 113 -19.13 18.25 -20.39
CA THR A 113 -17.88 19.01 -20.20
C THR A 113 -17.86 19.66 -18.83
N LYS A 114 -16.66 19.76 -18.21
CA LYS A 114 -16.49 20.37 -16.88
C LYS A 114 -17.00 21.82 -16.81
N LEU A 115 -16.92 22.55 -17.92
CA LEU A 115 -17.36 23.94 -18.01
C LEU A 115 -18.89 24.05 -17.99
N TYR A 116 -19.58 23.11 -18.62
CA TYR A 116 -21.04 23.04 -18.60
C TYR A 116 -21.57 22.59 -17.23
N LEU A 117 -20.95 21.60 -16.60
CA LEU A 117 -21.33 21.14 -15.26
C LEU A 117 -21.32 22.26 -14.20
N ALA A 118 -20.43 23.24 -14.34
CA ALA A 118 -20.34 24.37 -13.42
C ALA A 118 -21.39 25.48 -13.66
N LYS A 119 -22.10 25.43 -14.79
CA LYS A 119 -23.06 26.46 -15.24
C LYS A 119 -24.44 25.91 -15.58
N ALA A 120 -24.70 24.63 -15.35
CA ALA A 120 -25.95 23.98 -15.72
C ALA A 120 -27.13 24.59 -14.93
N VAL A 121 -28.24 24.84 -15.62
CA VAL A 121 -29.47 25.42 -15.07
C VAL A 121 -30.62 24.44 -15.37
N PRO A 122 -31.61 24.29 -14.48
CA PRO A 122 -32.75 23.41 -14.71
C PRO A 122 -33.53 23.76 -15.97
N THR A 123 -34.03 22.75 -16.67
CA THR A 123 -34.96 22.88 -17.79
C THR A 123 -36.40 22.63 -17.32
N ALA A 124 -37.40 22.97 -18.14
CA ALA A 124 -38.82 22.76 -17.82
C ALA A 124 -39.22 21.29 -17.56
N ALA A 125 -38.33 20.34 -17.88
CA ALA A 125 -38.52 18.90 -17.65
C ALA A 125 -37.88 18.39 -16.34
N ASP A 126 -37.18 19.25 -15.59
CA ASP A 126 -36.49 18.88 -14.36
C ASP A 126 -37.36 19.14 -13.12
N ASP A 127 -37.40 18.18 -12.20
CA ASP A 127 -38.13 18.30 -10.92
C ASP A 127 -37.41 19.31 -9.99
N MET A 128 -38.05 20.45 -9.74
CA MET A 128 -37.48 21.56 -8.97
C MET A 128 -37.67 21.32 -7.46
N SER A 129 -36.70 20.66 -6.83
CA SER A 129 -36.56 20.66 -5.36
C SER A 129 -35.57 21.74 -4.92
N ASP A 130 -35.71 22.26 -3.69
CA ASP A 130 -34.99 23.43 -3.13
C ASP A 130 -33.46 23.26 -2.92
N GLY A 131 -32.81 22.38 -3.67
CA GLY A 131 -31.36 22.11 -3.63
C GLY A 131 -30.56 22.70 -4.80
N GLN A 132 -29.24 22.71 -4.66
CA GLN A 132 -28.32 23.11 -5.72
C GLN A 132 -28.42 22.13 -6.92
N PHE A 133 -28.87 22.61 -8.08
CA PHE A 133 -29.15 21.78 -9.26
C PHE A 133 -27.88 21.08 -9.80
N SER A 134 -27.99 19.78 -10.05
CA SER A 134 -26.91 18.95 -10.60
C SER A 134 -27.45 18.13 -11.76
N VAL A 135 -27.04 18.48 -12.99
CA VAL A 135 -27.44 17.75 -14.22
C VAL A 135 -27.00 16.28 -14.19
N VAL A 136 -25.95 15.94 -13.43
CA VAL A 136 -25.48 14.56 -13.26
C VAL A 136 -26.44 13.77 -12.39
N ASP A 137 -26.94 14.38 -11.32
CA ASP A 137 -27.88 13.73 -10.40
C ASP A 137 -29.28 13.64 -11.03
N SER A 138 -29.72 14.68 -11.76
CA SER A 138 -30.95 14.63 -12.56
C SER A 138 -30.91 13.54 -13.64
N TRP A 139 -29.78 13.40 -14.36
CA TRP A 139 -29.59 12.30 -15.32
C TRP A 139 -29.65 10.93 -14.65
N ALA A 140 -28.98 10.76 -13.52
CA ALA A 140 -28.99 9.50 -12.77
C ALA A 140 -30.40 9.15 -12.28
N ALA A 141 -31.15 10.13 -11.77
CA ALA A 141 -32.53 9.96 -11.33
C ALA A 141 -33.46 9.57 -12.49
N MET A 142 -33.33 10.22 -13.65
CA MET A 142 -34.10 9.90 -14.86
C MET A 142 -33.80 8.47 -15.35
N ARG A 143 -32.53 8.07 -15.39
CA ARG A 143 -32.12 6.72 -15.83
C ARG A 143 -32.58 5.63 -14.87
N ALA A 144 -32.54 5.90 -13.57
CA ALA A 144 -33.10 5.01 -12.56
C ALA A 144 -34.62 4.86 -12.71
N ARG A 145 -35.34 5.94 -13.00
CA ARG A 145 -36.79 5.93 -13.28
C ARG A 145 -37.11 5.12 -14.54
N HIS A 146 -36.40 5.36 -15.63
CA HIS A 146 -36.58 4.62 -16.88
C HIS A 146 -36.29 3.12 -16.72
N ALA A 147 -35.21 2.76 -16.02
CA ALA A 147 -34.91 1.37 -15.71
C ALA A 147 -36.03 0.70 -14.89
N LYS A 148 -36.67 1.44 -13.98
CA LYS A 148 -37.82 0.98 -13.20
C LYS A 148 -39.04 0.75 -14.09
N GLU A 149 -39.35 1.68 -14.99
CA GLU A 149 -40.46 1.56 -15.95
C GLU A 149 -40.28 0.35 -16.88
N CYS A 150 -39.08 0.14 -17.42
CA CYS A 150 -38.77 -1.05 -18.22
C CYS A 150 -38.95 -2.35 -17.43
N PHE A 151 -38.52 -2.38 -16.17
CA PHE A 151 -38.70 -3.56 -15.31
C PHE A 151 -40.18 -3.82 -15.00
N GLN A 152 -40.96 -2.77 -14.73
CA GLN A 152 -42.40 -2.87 -14.49
C GLN A 152 -43.15 -3.41 -15.72
N PHE A 153 -42.80 -2.98 -16.92
CA PHE A 153 -43.35 -3.52 -18.17
C PHE A 153 -43.10 -5.03 -18.29
N VAL A 154 -41.88 -5.49 -18.01
CA VAL A 154 -41.53 -6.91 -18.01
C VAL A 154 -42.33 -7.68 -16.94
N MET A 155 -42.50 -7.11 -15.74
CA MET A 155 -43.30 -7.74 -14.68
C MET A 155 -44.76 -7.92 -15.09
N GLN A 156 -45.37 -6.90 -15.70
CA GLN A 156 -46.77 -6.97 -16.14
C GLN A 156 -46.98 -8.05 -17.21
N HIS A 157 -46.07 -8.16 -18.18
CA HIS A 157 -46.16 -9.20 -19.20
C HIS A 157 -45.78 -10.59 -18.67
N GLN A 158 -44.89 -10.69 -17.69
CA GLN A 158 -44.62 -11.95 -17.01
C GLN A 158 -45.85 -12.44 -16.24
N GLU A 159 -46.63 -11.54 -15.63
CA GLU A 159 -47.88 -11.90 -14.96
C GLU A 159 -48.91 -12.45 -15.95
N GLN A 160 -49.05 -11.83 -17.12
CA GLN A 160 -49.92 -12.34 -18.20
C GLN A 160 -49.43 -13.67 -18.76
N CYS A 161 -48.12 -13.86 -18.87
CA CYS A 161 -47.51 -15.14 -19.27
C CYS A 161 -47.88 -16.26 -18.27
N VAL A 162 -47.77 -16.00 -16.96
CA VAL A 162 -48.16 -16.99 -15.94
C VAL A 162 -49.65 -17.30 -16.02
N LYS A 163 -50.52 -16.29 -16.18
CA LYS A 163 -51.97 -16.48 -16.36
C LYS A 163 -52.31 -17.37 -17.57
N LEU A 164 -51.64 -17.15 -18.70
CA LEU A 164 -51.79 -18.02 -19.88
C LEU A 164 -51.46 -19.48 -19.56
N TYR A 165 -50.34 -19.73 -18.87
CA TYR A 165 -49.97 -21.10 -18.50
C TYR A 165 -50.91 -21.68 -17.42
N ASP A 166 -51.44 -20.88 -16.49
CA ASP A 166 -52.46 -21.31 -15.52
C ASP A 166 -53.74 -21.80 -16.22
N GLU A 167 -54.17 -21.11 -17.27
CA GLU A 167 -55.31 -21.50 -18.11
C GLU A 167 -55.00 -22.77 -18.92
N LEU A 168 -53.81 -22.88 -19.52
CA LEU A 168 -53.40 -24.04 -20.33
C LEU A 168 -53.24 -25.32 -19.50
N VAL A 169 -52.85 -25.22 -18.23
CA VAL A 169 -52.73 -26.37 -17.32
C VAL A 169 -54.01 -26.62 -16.52
N ALA A 170 -55.08 -25.87 -16.75
CA ALA A 170 -56.37 -26.07 -16.11
C ALA A 170 -56.98 -27.42 -16.53
N SER A 171 -57.65 -28.09 -15.58
CA SER A 171 -58.22 -29.43 -15.82
C SER A 171 -59.21 -29.42 -16.99
N SER A 172 -60.06 -28.39 -17.07
CA SER A 172 -61.04 -28.22 -18.15
C SER A 172 -60.39 -28.00 -19.52
N ALA A 173 -59.31 -27.21 -19.60
CA ALA A 173 -58.60 -26.95 -20.85
C ALA A 173 -57.90 -28.22 -21.39
N LEU A 174 -57.27 -28.99 -20.50
CA LEU A 174 -56.61 -30.24 -20.84
C LEU A 174 -57.60 -31.36 -21.20
N GLN A 175 -58.77 -31.40 -20.56
CA GLN A 175 -59.87 -32.30 -20.92
C GLN A 175 -60.41 -31.99 -22.33
N GLN A 176 -60.60 -30.71 -22.65
CA GLN A 176 -61.03 -30.28 -23.98
C GLN A 176 -59.97 -30.60 -25.04
N LEU A 177 -58.70 -30.33 -24.76
CA LEU A 177 -57.59 -30.61 -25.69
C LEU A 177 -57.50 -32.10 -26.05
N LEU A 178 -57.68 -32.98 -25.06
CA LEU A 178 -57.68 -34.43 -25.30
C LEU A 178 -58.95 -34.88 -26.05
N ALA A 179 -60.12 -34.29 -25.75
CA ALA A 179 -61.35 -34.56 -26.47
C ALA A 179 -61.28 -34.16 -27.96
N ASP A 180 -60.72 -33.00 -28.27
CA ASP A 180 -60.52 -32.51 -29.64
C ASP A 180 -59.57 -33.41 -30.43
N ARG A 181 -58.52 -33.93 -29.77
CA ARG A 181 -57.60 -34.91 -30.38
C ARG A 181 -58.25 -36.24 -30.66
N LEU A 182 -59.11 -36.69 -29.77
CA LEU A 182 -59.90 -37.91 -29.99
C LEU A 182 -60.85 -37.72 -31.17
N ASP A 183 -61.51 -36.57 -31.29
CA ASP A 183 -62.35 -36.27 -32.46
C ASP A 183 -61.57 -36.21 -33.77
N ALA A 184 -60.39 -35.58 -33.78
CA ALA A 184 -59.51 -35.59 -34.95
C ALA A 184 -59.06 -37.00 -35.33
N TRP A 185 -58.74 -37.84 -34.33
CA TRP A 185 -58.36 -39.24 -34.55
C TRP A 185 -59.54 -40.06 -35.09
N PHE A 186 -60.75 -39.89 -34.53
CA PHE A 186 -61.97 -40.55 -34.99
C PHE A 186 -62.31 -40.18 -36.44
N ALA A 187 -62.18 -38.91 -36.80
CA ALA A 187 -62.40 -38.42 -38.16
C ALA A 187 -61.39 -38.99 -39.16
N GLN A 188 -60.11 -39.12 -38.76
CA GLN A 188 -59.05 -39.63 -39.62
C GLN A 188 -59.16 -41.16 -39.87
N HIS A 189 -59.74 -41.91 -38.94
CA HIS A 189 -59.85 -43.37 -39.01
C HIS A 189 -61.28 -43.86 -39.34
N ASN A 190 -62.19 -42.94 -39.69
CA ASN A 190 -63.58 -43.23 -40.09
C ASN A 190 -64.36 -44.06 -39.05
N TYR A 191 -64.22 -43.71 -37.77
CA TYR A 191 -64.80 -44.43 -36.63
C TYR A 191 -66.29 -44.08 -36.47
N ALA A 192 -67.20 -45.04 -36.72
CA ALA A 192 -68.63 -44.76 -36.92
C ALA A 192 -69.55 -44.95 -35.70
N ASP A 193 -69.07 -45.50 -34.58
CA ASP A 193 -69.88 -45.83 -33.41
C ASP A 193 -69.94 -44.68 -32.39
N GLU A 194 -71.08 -43.99 -32.30
CA GLU A 194 -71.28 -42.81 -31.42
C GLU A 194 -71.29 -43.15 -29.92
N ASP A 195 -71.80 -44.32 -29.52
CA ASP A 195 -71.87 -44.72 -28.11
C ASP A 195 -70.47 -45.00 -27.56
N ILE A 196 -69.62 -45.64 -28.37
CA ILE A 196 -68.22 -45.89 -28.02
C ILE A 196 -67.40 -44.60 -28.00
N ARG A 197 -67.65 -43.65 -28.91
CA ARG A 197 -67.00 -42.32 -28.90
C ARG A 197 -67.31 -41.55 -27.63
N HIS A 198 -68.56 -41.56 -27.17
CA HIS A 198 -68.96 -40.93 -25.91
C HIS A 198 -68.30 -41.60 -24.69
N ALA A 199 -68.26 -42.94 -24.65
CA ALA A 199 -67.58 -43.67 -23.58
C ALA A 199 -66.07 -43.40 -23.53
N LEU A 200 -65.40 -43.33 -24.68
CA LEU A 200 -63.97 -43.02 -24.78
C LEU A 200 -63.66 -41.58 -24.36
N LYS A 201 -64.50 -40.60 -24.71
CA LYS A 201 -64.36 -39.21 -24.23
C LYS A 201 -64.51 -39.09 -22.72
N HIS A 202 -65.47 -39.81 -22.14
CA HIS A 202 -65.63 -39.87 -20.69
C HIS A 202 -64.40 -40.49 -20.00
N ARG A 203 -63.87 -41.58 -20.57
CA ARG A 203 -62.64 -42.23 -20.08
C ARG A 203 -61.40 -41.34 -20.25
N ALA A 204 -61.36 -40.52 -21.29
CA ALA A 204 -60.31 -39.54 -21.52
C ALA A 204 -60.32 -38.40 -20.48
N ALA A 205 -61.50 -37.93 -20.08
CA ALA A 205 -61.61 -36.94 -19.00
C ALA A 205 -61.05 -37.50 -17.67
N GLN A 206 -61.33 -38.77 -17.37
CA GLN A 206 -60.78 -39.49 -16.21
C GLN A 206 -59.25 -39.67 -16.30
N TYR A 207 -58.72 -39.89 -17.52
CA TYR A 207 -57.28 -39.96 -17.76
C TYR A 207 -56.56 -38.63 -17.46
N VAL A 208 -57.12 -37.50 -17.88
CA VAL A 208 -56.56 -36.17 -17.59
C VAL A 208 -56.51 -35.89 -16.08
N GLU A 209 -57.57 -36.22 -15.36
CA GLU A 209 -57.63 -36.05 -13.91
C GLU A 209 -56.60 -36.93 -13.19
N SER A 210 -56.46 -38.20 -13.61
CA SER A 210 -55.46 -39.12 -13.07
C SER A 210 -54.03 -38.63 -13.34
N LEU A 211 -53.76 -38.13 -14.56
CA LEU A 211 -52.45 -37.59 -14.96
C LEU A 211 -52.08 -36.33 -14.16
N LEU A 212 -53.01 -35.38 -13.99
CA LEU A 212 -52.78 -34.16 -13.21
C LEU A 212 -52.57 -34.45 -11.73
N ARG A 213 -53.27 -35.45 -11.17
CA ARG A 213 -53.11 -35.89 -9.78
C ARG A 213 -51.72 -36.46 -9.51
N VAL A 214 -51.08 -37.10 -10.49
CA VAL A 214 -49.71 -37.62 -10.36
C VAL A 214 -48.65 -36.52 -10.59
N GLU A 215 -48.81 -35.70 -11.63
CA GLU A 215 -47.76 -34.79 -12.06
C GLU A 215 -47.75 -33.43 -11.32
N ARG A 216 -48.91 -32.87 -10.92
CA ARG A 216 -48.94 -31.58 -10.19
C ARG A 216 -48.21 -31.65 -8.82
N PRO A 217 -48.43 -32.66 -7.96
CA PRO A 217 -47.71 -32.76 -6.69
C PRO A 217 -46.20 -32.96 -6.87
N ARG A 218 -45.77 -33.67 -7.93
CA ARG A 218 -44.36 -33.85 -8.28
C ARG A 218 -43.67 -32.53 -8.64
N VAL A 219 -44.37 -31.64 -9.35
CA VAL A 219 -43.87 -30.29 -9.68
C VAL A 219 -43.83 -29.43 -8.41
N GLN A 220 -44.89 -29.41 -7.60
CA GLN A 220 -44.94 -28.65 -6.35
C GLN A 220 -43.84 -29.07 -5.36
N SER A 221 -43.59 -30.37 -5.20
CA SER A 221 -42.51 -30.88 -4.33
C SER A 221 -41.11 -30.45 -4.80
N ARG A 222 -40.88 -30.42 -6.13
CA ARG A 222 -39.64 -29.89 -6.71
C ARG A 222 -39.45 -28.41 -6.41
N MET A 223 -40.50 -27.60 -6.60
CA MET A 223 -40.47 -26.17 -6.31
C MET A 223 -40.16 -25.88 -4.83
N VAL A 224 -40.73 -26.64 -3.89
CA VAL A 224 -40.46 -26.49 -2.45
C VAL A 224 -39.00 -26.83 -2.12
N LYS A 225 -38.47 -27.96 -2.63
CA LYS A 225 -37.07 -28.35 -2.42
C LYS A 225 -36.08 -27.31 -2.95
N ASP A 226 -36.35 -26.74 -4.12
CA ASP A 226 -35.51 -25.69 -4.69
C ASP A 226 -35.51 -24.42 -3.82
N ARG A 227 -36.68 -24.01 -3.31
CA ARG A 227 -36.80 -22.85 -2.40
C ARG A 227 -35.99 -23.06 -1.11
N GLU A 228 -36.09 -24.23 -0.48
CA GLU A 228 -35.31 -24.56 0.73
C GLU A 228 -33.79 -24.53 0.46
N GLN A 229 -33.35 -25.06 -0.69
CA GLN A 229 -31.95 -25.06 -1.06
C GLN A 229 -31.43 -23.63 -1.29
N GLN A 230 -32.25 -22.76 -1.87
CA GLN A 230 -31.90 -21.37 -2.10
C GLN A 230 -31.82 -20.56 -0.79
N GLN A 231 -32.77 -20.73 0.13
CA GLN A 231 -32.71 -20.11 1.47
C GLN A 231 -31.45 -20.53 2.24
N LYS A 232 -31.08 -21.81 2.20
CA LYS A 232 -29.82 -22.29 2.81
C LYS A 232 -28.59 -21.62 2.22
N ARG A 233 -28.56 -21.35 0.92
CA ARG A 233 -27.45 -20.63 0.25
C ARG A 233 -27.39 -19.17 0.67
N GLU A 234 -28.53 -18.50 0.75
CA GLU A 234 -28.64 -17.10 1.17
C GLU A 234 -28.21 -16.92 2.63
N GLN A 235 -28.65 -17.80 3.53
CA GLN A 235 -28.22 -17.83 4.93
C GLN A 235 -26.68 -17.99 5.04
N ALA A 236 -26.10 -18.93 4.28
CA ALA A 236 -24.66 -19.16 4.27
C ALA A 236 -23.87 -17.95 3.73
N LEU A 237 -24.41 -17.25 2.73
CA LEU A 237 -23.83 -16.00 2.20
C LEU A 237 -23.90 -14.86 3.22
N LEU A 238 -24.99 -14.74 3.96
CA LEU A 238 -25.15 -13.74 5.02
C LEU A 238 -24.19 -14.02 6.18
N GLU A 239 -24.08 -15.27 6.62
CA GLU A 239 -23.09 -15.68 7.61
C GLU A 239 -21.66 -15.42 7.14
N ALA A 240 -21.34 -15.71 5.88
CA ALA A 240 -20.03 -15.45 5.30
C ALA A 240 -19.72 -13.94 5.23
N ARG A 241 -20.73 -13.10 4.96
CA ARG A 241 -20.60 -11.62 4.97
C ARG A 241 -20.41 -11.09 6.39
N SER A 242 -21.20 -11.54 7.35
CA SER A 242 -21.07 -11.15 8.76
C SER A 242 -19.70 -11.54 9.33
N LYS A 243 -19.23 -12.78 9.09
CA LYS A 243 -17.87 -13.23 9.46
C LYS A 243 -16.76 -12.45 8.74
N TRP A 244 -17.02 -11.96 7.52
CA TRP A 244 -16.09 -11.11 6.76
C TRP A 244 -15.98 -9.68 7.33
N GLU A 245 -17.01 -9.21 8.03
CA GLU A 245 -17.04 -7.90 8.68
C GLU A 245 -16.25 -7.91 9.99
N GLU A 246 -16.37 -8.96 10.80
CA GLU A 246 -15.68 -9.10 12.09
C GLU A 246 -14.16 -9.32 11.95
N MET A 247 -13.71 -10.03 10.90
CA MET A 247 -12.30 -10.20 10.56
C MET A 247 -11.41 -10.70 11.73
N ASP A 248 -11.97 -11.57 12.57
CA ASP A 248 -11.28 -12.25 13.66
C ASP A 248 -10.08 -13.04 13.11
N VAL A 249 -9.00 -13.08 13.89
CA VAL A 249 -7.80 -13.89 13.64
C VAL A 249 -8.18 -15.36 13.42
N LYS A 250 -9.23 -15.87 14.10
CA LYS A 250 -9.74 -17.23 13.89
C LYS A 250 -10.27 -17.45 12.47
N ASP A 251 -11.00 -16.49 11.93
CA ASP A 251 -11.60 -16.60 10.60
C ASP A 251 -10.61 -16.33 9.46
N VAL A 252 -9.57 -15.53 9.71
CA VAL A 252 -8.47 -15.33 8.75
C VAL A 252 -7.57 -16.56 8.65
N LEU A 253 -7.31 -17.23 9.77
CA LEU A 253 -6.34 -18.34 9.84
C LEU A 253 -6.97 -19.73 9.69
N SER A 254 -8.20 -19.96 10.16
CA SER A 254 -8.80 -21.29 10.17
C SER A 254 -9.03 -21.91 8.78
N PRO A 255 -9.52 -21.19 7.75
CA PRO A 255 -9.63 -21.74 6.39
C PRO A 255 -8.26 -22.10 5.81
N ALA A 256 -7.26 -21.25 6.06
CA ALA A 256 -5.92 -21.43 5.55
C ALA A 256 -5.16 -22.58 6.26
N LEU A 257 -5.42 -22.79 7.55
CA LEU A 257 -4.95 -23.95 8.32
C LEU A 257 -5.63 -25.25 7.90
N PHE A 258 -6.90 -25.18 7.49
CA PHE A 258 -7.60 -26.33 6.95
C PHE A 258 -7.01 -26.79 5.62
N GLU A 259 -6.71 -25.86 4.70
CA GLU A 259 -5.92 -26.16 3.49
C GLU A 259 -4.53 -26.70 3.83
N LEU A 260 -3.90 -26.22 4.92
CA LEU A 260 -2.62 -26.73 5.41
C LEU A 260 -2.69 -28.22 5.77
N LYS A 261 -3.82 -28.65 6.33
CA LYS A 261 -4.05 -30.02 6.73
C LYS A 261 -4.37 -30.93 5.54
N GLN A 262 -5.01 -30.41 4.49
CA GLN A 262 -5.37 -31.19 3.31
C GLN A 262 -4.16 -31.60 2.46
N LEU A 263 -3.15 -30.75 2.26
CA LEU A 263 -1.97 -31.17 1.48
C LEU A 263 -0.99 -32.00 2.31
N ASP A 264 -1.05 -31.93 3.64
CA ASP A 264 -0.29 -32.77 4.57
C ASP A 264 -0.99 -34.12 4.86
N ALA A 265 -2.06 -34.47 4.12
CA ALA A 265 -2.89 -35.66 4.32
C ALA A 265 -2.15 -37.01 4.26
N ARG A 266 -0.86 -37.01 3.89
CA ARG A 266 0.01 -38.19 3.96
C ARG A 266 0.60 -38.45 5.35
N GLN A 267 0.48 -37.52 6.32
CA GLN A 267 0.98 -37.70 7.68
C GLN A 267 -0.13 -37.68 8.73
N LYS A 268 -0.35 -38.80 9.44
CA LYS A 268 -1.24 -38.88 10.62
C LYS A 268 -0.73 -38.10 11.85
N ARG A 269 0.39 -37.37 11.73
CA ARG A 269 1.11 -36.73 12.85
C ARG A 269 0.78 -35.22 12.92
N PRO A 270 0.85 -34.60 14.11
CA PRO A 270 0.68 -33.16 14.25
C PRO A 270 1.74 -32.39 13.45
N THR A 271 1.32 -31.37 12.70
CA THR A 271 2.22 -30.54 11.89
C THR A 271 3.16 -29.76 12.81
N LYS A 272 4.46 -30.02 12.69
CA LYS A 272 5.49 -29.36 13.47
C LYS A 272 5.85 -28.01 12.87
N ILE A 273 5.70 -26.94 13.64
CA ILE A 273 5.98 -25.56 13.22
C ILE A 273 7.19 -25.05 13.99
N LYS A 274 8.13 -24.39 13.29
CA LYS A 274 9.24 -23.69 13.94
C LYS A 274 8.72 -22.54 14.80
N ASP A 275 9.16 -22.47 16.05
CA ASP A 275 8.86 -21.39 16.98
C ASP A 275 9.18 -19.98 16.45
N ASP A 276 10.19 -19.85 15.59
CA ASP A 276 10.58 -18.60 14.94
C ASP A 276 9.80 -18.26 13.65
N SER A 277 8.84 -19.09 13.24
CA SER A 277 8.07 -18.89 12.02
C SER A 277 6.94 -17.87 12.16
N ALA A 278 6.54 -17.27 11.04
CA ALA A 278 5.42 -16.36 10.94
C ALA A 278 4.11 -17.04 11.36
N LEU A 279 3.93 -18.32 11.01
CA LEU A 279 2.75 -19.07 11.43
C LEU A 279 2.71 -19.25 12.96
N ALA A 280 3.83 -19.63 13.58
CA ALA A 280 3.92 -19.74 15.04
C ALA A 280 3.55 -18.41 15.72
N PHE A 281 4.07 -17.28 15.22
CA PHE A 281 3.71 -15.96 15.74
C PHE A 281 2.21 -15.66 15.68
N LEU A 282 1.54 -16.07 14.59
CA LEU A 282 0.10 -15.86 14.40
C LEU A 282 -0.76 -16.71 15.34
N VAL A 283 -0.41 -17.98 15.55
CA VAL A 283 -1.24 -18.94 16.30
C VAL A 283 -0.86 -19.09 17.78
N LYS A 284 0.34 -18.63 18.21
CA LYS A 284 0.87 -18.90 19.57
C LYS A 284 -0.02 -18.46 20.74
N ASP A 285 -0.87 -17.45 20.55
CA ASP A 285 -1.74 -16.92 21.62
C ASP A 285 -3.18 -17.48 21.49
N ASN A 286 -3.39 -18.49 20.64
CA ASN A 286 -4.71 -19.03 20.32
C ASN A 286 -4.68 -20.57 20.41
N ALA A 287 -4.80 -21.06 21.64
CA ALA A 287 -4.69 -22.49 21.97
C ALA A 287 -5.74 -23.35 21.26
N GLU A 288 -6.97 -22.83 21.14
CA GLU A 288 -8.08 -23.49 20.43
C GLU A 288 -7.75 -23.76 18.95
N LEU A 289 -7.15 -22.80 18.25
CA LEU A 289 -6.72 -22.96 16.86
C LEU A 289 -5.63 -24.04 16.73
N CYS A 290 -4.66 -24.03 17.64
CA CYS A 290 -3.59 -25.02 17.65
C CYS A 290 -4.13 -26.43 17.89
N GLN A 291 -5.07 -26.58 18.83
CA GLN A 291 -5.72 -27.84 19.14
C GLN A 291 -6.61 -28.33 17.99
N LYS A 292 -7.48 -27.47 17.45
CA LYS A 292 -8.39 -27.76 16.33
C LYS A 292 -7.64 -28.25 15.09
N HIS A 293 -6.49 -27.65 14.79
CA HIS A 293 -5.68 -27.97 13.61
C HIS A 293 -4.46 -28.86 13.90
N LYS A 294 -4.34 -29.41 15.12
CA LYS A 294 -3.24 -30.31 15.54
C LYS A 294 -1.84 -29.75 15.27
N LEU A 295 -1.63 -28.47 15.56
CA LEU A 295 -0.34 -27.80 15.37
C LEU A 295 0.55 -27.97 16.60
N LYS A 296 1.82 -28.32 16.41
CA LYS A 296 2.82 -28.35 17.50
C LYS A 296 3.96 -27.39 17.19
N ILE A 297 4.09 -26.33 17.98
CA ILE A 297 5.24 -25.41 17.91
C ILE A 297 6.43 -26.10 18.58
N VAL A 298 7.55 -26.17 17.88
CA VAL A 298 8.79 -26.81 18.34
C VAL A 298 10.00 -25.88 18.13
N PRO A 299 11.03 -25.96 18.99
CA PRO A 299 12.25 -25.17 18.84
C PRO A 299 12.96 -25.44 17.51
N VAL A 300 13.58 -24.41 16.93
CA VAL A 300 14.35 -24.53 15.67
C VAL A 300 15.36 -25.68 15.69
N SER A 301 15.98 -25.98 16.84
CA SER A 301 16.97 -27.05 17.02
C SER A 301 16.42 -28.45 16.76
N GLU A 302 15.13 -28.70 16.97
CA GLU A 302 14.51 -30.02 16.81
C GLU A 302 14.14 -30.35 15.36
N ILE A 303 13.96 -29.33 14.50
CA ILE A 303 13.57 -29.49 13.08
C ILE A 303 14.81 -29.61 12.17
N ALA A 304 15.99 -29.22 12.64
CA ALA A 304 17.18 -28.96 11.83
C ALA A 304 17.80 -30.18 11.09
N LYS A 305 17.32 -31.41 11.28
CA LYS A 305 17.98 -32.62 10.73
C LYS A 305 17.42 -33.17 9.42
N SER A 306 16.34 -32.64 8.82
CA SER A 306 15.72 -33.38 7.70
C SER A 306 14.96 -32.62 6.61
N GLN A 307 15.14 -31.31 6.36
CA GLN A 307 14.41 -30.65 5.25
C GLN A 307 15.21 -29.61 4.46
N PRO A 308 14.99 -29.50 3.13
CA PRO A 308 15.72 -28.57 2.27
C PRO A 308 15.49 -27.10 2.67
N GLU A 309 16.57 -26.32 2.66
CA GLU A 309 16.49 -24.86 2.72
C GLU A 309 15.80 -24.34 1.45
N TYR A 310 14.67 -23.65 1.67
CA TYR A 310 13.92 -22.87 0.67
C TYR A 310 13.24 -23.68 -0.45
N ILE A 311 12.14 -24.36 -0.11
CA ILE A 311 11.14 -24.76 -1.09
C ILE A 311 10.23 -23.55 -1.35
N GLU A 312 9.99 -23.19 -2.62
CA GLU A 312 8.98 -22.20 -3.01
C GLU A 312 7.57 -22.71 -2.67
N GLN A 313 7.21 -22.66 -1.39
CA GLN A 313 5.87 -23.00 -0.94
C GLN A 313 4.92 -21.82 -1.14
N GLU A 314 3.66 -22.14 -1.47
CA GLU A 314 2.67 -21.17 -1.91
C GLU A 314 1.70 -20.75 -0.81
N GLY A 315 1.09 -19.58 -0.98
CA GLY A 315 -0.02 -19.12 -0.15
C GLY A 315 0.28 -19.14 1.35
N PHE A 316 -0.53 -19.87 2.09
CA PHE A 316 -0.42 -19.98 3.54
C PHE A 316 0.76 -20.87 3.99
N TYR A 317 1.16 -21.87 3.20
CA TYR A 317 2.30 -22.76 3.52
C TYR A 317 3.61 -22.00 3.64
N ALA A 318 3.78 -20.94 2.86
CA ALA A 318 4.93 -20.06 2.99
C ALA A 318 5.15 -19.56 4.43
N LEU A 319 4.10 -19.47 5.26
CA LEU A 319 4.19 -19.03 6.65
C LEU A 319 4.82 -20.05 7.59
N LEU A 320 4.81 -21.35 7.25
CA LEU A 320 5.50 -22.39 8.02
C LEU A 320 7.01 -22.16 8.06
N HIS A 321 7.55 -21.63 6.96
CA HIS A 321 8.99 -21.47 6.79
C HIS A 321 9.43 -20.01 6.74
N ARG A 322 8.50 -19.07 6.51
CA ARG A 322 8.78 -17.63 6.60
C ARG A 322 9.06 -17.29 8.06
N GLN A 323 10.25 -16.76 8.32
CA GLN A 323 10.61 -16.28 9.65
C GLN A 323 9.70 -15.11 10.08
N ALA A 324 9.21 -15.12 11.31
CA ALA A 324 8.41 -14.04 11.87
C ALA A 324 9.28 -12.78 11.99
N TYR A 325 8.81 -11.67 11.42
CA TYR A 325 9.46 -10.38 11.64
C TYR A 325 8.98 -9.81 12.96
N LYS A 326 9.87 -9.72 13.95
CA LYS A 326 9.69 -8.80 15.07
C LYS A 326 9.98 -7.40 14.52
N GLY A 327 9.06 -6.45 14.69
CA GLY A 327 9.43 -5.05 14.51
C GLY A 327 8.39 -4.17 13.86
N VAL A 328 7.49 -3.67 14.69
CA VAL A 328 6.85 -2.37 14.53
C VAL A 328 6.66 -1.79 15.92
N HIS A 329 6.79 -0.48 16.08
CA HIS A 329 6.45 0.18 17.33
C HIS A 329 4.92 0.33 17.38
N ASN A 330 4.23 -0.54 18.11
CA ASN A 330 2.78 -0.42 18.26
C ASN A 330 2.49 0.54 19.41
N LEU A 331 2.13 1.79 19.09
CA LEU A 331 1.80 2.83 20.07
C LEU A 331 0.28 3.06 20.14
N VAL A 332 -0.52 2.17 19.57
CA VAL A 332 -1.99 2.20 19.69
C VAL A 332 -2.37 1.56 21.03
N PRO A 333 -3.04 2.29 21.94
CA PRO A 333 -3.50 1.73 23.22
C PRO A 333 -4.46 0.55 22.99
N ALA A 334 -4.27 -0.53 23.73
CA ALA A 334 -5.05 -1.76 23.57
C ALA A 334 -6.53 -1.56 23.93
N GLU A 335 -6.81 -0.61 24.81
CA GLU A 335 -8.13 -0.18 25.26
C GLU A 335 -8.93 0.47 24.12
N ILE A 336 -8.24 1.09 23.16
CA ILE A 336 -8.86 1.77 22.01
C ILE A 336 -9.01 0.80 20.84
N CYS A 337 -7.95 0.08 20.49
CA CYS A 337 -7.98 -0.87 19.40
C CYS A 337 -6.90 -1.94 19.55
N THR A 338 -7.33 -3.21 19.61
CA THR A 338 -6.41 -4.34 19.55
C THR A 338 -6.02 -4.61 18.10
N VAL A 339 -4.78 -4.25 17.72
CA VAL A 339 -4.27 -4.48 16.37
C VAL A 339 -3.98 -5.97 16.14
N PRO A 340 -4.61 -6.62 15.14
CA PRO A 340 -4.38 -8.04 14.90
C PRO A 340 -2.93 -8.35 14.51
N LYS A 341 -2.40 -9.49 14.98
CA LYS A 341 -1.03 -9.91 14.71
C LYS A 341 -0.67 -10.02 13.23
N PHE A 342 -1.63 -10.39 12.38
CA PHE A 342 -1.40 -10.47 10.94
C PHE A 342 -1.15 -9.09 10.31
N VAL A 343 -1.74 -8.04 10.89
CA VAL A 343 -1.46 -6.64 10.53
C VAL A 343 -0.06 -6.27 10.97
N LEU A 344 0.32 -6.57 12.22
CA LEU A 344 1.67 -6.32 12.73
C LEU A 344 2.75 -7.02 11.88
N LEU A 345 2.53 -8.28 11.50
CA LEU A 345 3.42 -9.05 10.62
C LEU A 345 3.56 -8.41 9.22
N HIS A 346 2.46 -7.85 8.69
CA HIS A 346 2.48 -7.14 7.41
C HIS A 346 3.25 -5.82 7.52
N VAL A 347 3.03 -5.05 8.58
CA VAL A 347 3.72 -3.76 8.80
C VAL A 347 5.21 -3.98 9.08
N ALA A 348 5.58 -5.05 9.79
CA ALA A 348 6.97 -5.43 10.06
C ALA A 348 7.80 -5.77 8.79
N LYS A 349 7.19 -5.87 7.60
CA LYS A 349 7.95 -5.84 6.33
C LYS A 349 8.70 -4.52 6.14
N GLY A 350 8.24 -3.44 6.77
CA GLY A 350 8.85 -2.11 6.79
C GLY A 350 8.53 -1.28 5.54
N GLY A 351 8.57 0.04 5.68
CA GLY A 351 8.26 1.00 4.62
C GLY A 351 9.12 0.87 3.35
N LYS A 352 10.30 0.26 3.45
CA LYS A 352 11.22 0.01 2.33
C LYS A 352 10.80 -1.20 1.47
N PHE A 353 9.89 -2.07 1.92
CA PHE A 353 9.45 -3.22 1.14
C PHE A 353 8.74 -2.80 -0.15
N ILE A 354 9.07 -3.43 -1.28
CA ILE A 354 8.44 -3.20 -2.58
C ILE A 354 7.60 -4.43 -2.93
N PRO A 355 6.27 -4.29 -3.01
CA PRO A 355 5.41 -5.34 -3.51
C PRO A 355 5.67 -5.67 -4.98
N SER A 356 5.46 -6.92 -5.37
CA SER A 356 5.40 -7.35 -6.76
C SER A 356 4.33 -6.59 -7.54
N CYS A 357 4.58 -6.39 -8.83
CA CYS A 357 3.67 -5.73 -9.75
C CYS A 357 3.09 -6.76 -10.74
N LYS A 358 2.14 -6.33 -11.56
CA LYS A 358 1.69 -7.10 -12.74
C LYS A 358 2.88 -7.45 -13.65
N PRO A 359 2.78 -8.52 -14.46
CA PRO A 359 3.82 -8.89 -15.42
C PRO A 359 4.28 -7.69 -16.26
N THR A 360 5.58 -7.62 -16.49
CA THR A 360 6.24 -6.53 -17.21
C THR A 360 5.91 -6.66 -18.69
N SER A 361 5.42 -5.57 -19.28
CA SER A 361 5.16 -5.50 -20.71
C SER A 361 6.42 -5.15 -21.50
N VAL A 362 6.46 -5.52 -22.78
CA VAL A 362 7.55 -5.14 -23.71
C VAL A 362 7.74 -3.61 -23.72
N SER A 363 6.64 -2.84 -23.72
CA SER A 363 6.68 -1.37 -23.63
C SER A 363 7.55 -0.86 -22.47
N LYS A 364 7.45 -1.48 -21.29
CA LYS A 364 8.25 -1.11 -20.10
C LYS A 364 9.74 -1.45 -20.22
N ILE A 365 10.10 -2.39 -21.08
CA ILE A 365 11.50 -2.75 -21.37
C ILE A 365 12.13 -1.74 -22.33
N VAL A 366 11.38 -1.33 -23.36
CA VAL A 366 11.88 -0.47 -24.43
C VAL A 366 11.73 1.03 -24.17
N GLU A 367 10.92 1.43 -23.19
CA GLU A 367 10.65 2.84 -22.78
C GLU A 367 11.94 3.68 -22.61
N GLY A 368 13.04 3.05 -22.18
CA GLY A 368 14.31 3.73 -21.94
C GLY A 368 15.21 3.92 -23.18
N LEU A 369 14.86 3.40 -24.36
CA LEU A 369 15.74 3.36 -25.53
C LEU A 369 16.03 4.76 -26.10
N ASP A 370 15.05 5.65 -26.16
CA ASP A 370 15.28 7.04 -26.63
C ASP A 370 16.23 7.80 -25.72
N GLN A 371 16.12 7.56 -24.40
CA GLN A 371 17.05 8.14 -23.43
C GLN A 371 18.44 7.52 -23.54
N LEU A 372 18.56 6.25 -23.92
CA LEU A 372 19.86 5.61 -24.20
C LEU A 372 20.47 6.17 -25.49
N ARG A 373 19.68 6.31 -26.57
CA ARG A 373 20.09 6.95 -27.82
C ARG A 373 20.64 8.34 -27.56
N ARG A 374 19.87 9.16 -26.83
CA ARG A 374 20.28 10.51 -26.44
C ARG A 374 21.58 10.52 -25.65
N GLN A 375 21.75 9.60 -24.69
CA GLN A 375 23.02 9.49 -23.94
C GLN A 375 24.20 9.19 -24.85
N LEU A 376 24.06 8.25 -25.79
CA LEU A 376 25.12 7.89 -26.73
C LEU A 376 25.50 9.07 -27.64
N LEU A 377 24.51 9.75 -28.20
CA LEU A 377 24.73 10.94 -29.04
C LEU A 377 25.38 12.08 -28.26
N LEU A 378 24.96 12.31 -27.01
CA LEU A 378 25.61 13.33 -26.15
C LEU A 378 27.06 12.98 -25.85
N ARG A 379 27.39 11.70 -25.65
CA ARG A 379 28.78 11.25 -25.46
C ARG A 379 29.62 11.39 -26.73
N LYS A 380 29.02 11.19 -27.90
CA LYS A 380 29.66 11.48 -29.19
C LYS A 380 29.92 12.98 -29.37
N TYR A 381 28.94 13.81 -29.05
CA TYR A 381 29.02 15.25 -29.27
C TYR A 381 30.01 15.93 -28.31
N PHE A 382 29.98 15.55 -27.02
CA PHE A 382 30.84 16.11 -25.97
C PHE A 382 31.97 15.12 -25.59
N ARG A 383 32.85 14.77 -26.54
CA ARG A 383 33.95 13.81 -26.31
C ARG A 383 34.94 14.26 -25.23
N SER A 384 35.35 15.53 -25.25
CA SER A 384 36.45 16.07 -24.43
C SER A 384 36.01 16.83 -23.17
N ASP A 385 34.71 17.06 -22.95
CA ASP A 385 34.27 17.88 -21.82
C ASP A 385 34.29 17.09 -20.51
N THR A 386 35.31 17.37 -19.69
CA THR A 386 35.50 16.83 -18.34
C THR A 386 35.03 17.79 -17.26
N LYS A 387 34.56 19.00 -17.62
CA LYS A 387 34.15 20.00 -16.62
C LYS A 387 32.93 19.52 -15.86
N ALA A 388 32.98 19.68 -14.54
CA ALA A 388 31.85 19.41 -13.68
C ALA A 388 30.69 20.31 -14.10
N VAL A 389 29.60 19.70 -14.55
CA VAL A 389 28.49 20.47 -15.09
C VAL A 389 27.57 20.93 -13.96
N SER A 390 27.31 22.24 -13.89
CA SER A 390 26.39 22.82 -12.92
C SER A 390 25.02 22.13 -12.94
N ARG A 391 24.46 21.93 -11.76
CA ARG A 391 23.09 21.43 -11.56
C ARG A 391 22.06 22.54 -11.69
N CYS A 392 22.49 23.80 -11.60
CA CYS A 392 21.68 25.01 -11.71
C CYS A 392 21.40 25.41 -13.16
N ARG A 393 20.82 24.48 -13.92
CA ARG A 393 20.44 24.69 -15.32
C ARG A 393 19.14 23.98 -15.64
N VAL A 394 18.36 24.57 -16.53
CA VAL A 394 17.16 23.91 -17.07
C VAL A 394 17.60 22.72 -17.93
N LYS A 395 16.85 21.62 -17.85
CA LYS A 395 17.10 20.46 -18.73
C LYS A 395 16.85 20.88 -20.17
N SER A 396 17.90 20.83 -20.99
CA SER A 396 17.78 21.15 -22.41
C SER A 396 16.90 20.12 -23.14
N ALA A 397 15.99 20.59 -24.00
CA ALA A 397 15.25 19.75 -24.94
C ALA A 397 16.08 19.41 -26.19
N TRP A 398 17.21 20.09 -26.40
CA TRP A 398 18.08 19.88 -27.55
C TRP A 398 18.58 18.44 -27.64
N GLN A 399 18.58 17.92 -28.87
CA GLN A 399 19.05 16.60 -29.23
C GLN A 399 20.24 16.77 -30.19
N PRO A 400 21.35 16.03 -30.00
CA PRO A 400 22.44 16.07 -30.95
C PRO A 400 22.02 15.49 -32.31
N PRO A 401 22.74 15.83 -33.40
CA PRO A 401 22.53 15.24 -34.71
C PRO A 401 22.55 13.71 -34.67
N SER A 402 21.79 13.07 -35.56
CA SER A 402 21.78 11.62 -35.72
C SER A 402 23.16 11.07 -36.07
N ASP A 403 23.38 9.80 -35.75
CA ASP A 403 24.58 9.08 -36.12
C ASP A 403 24.17 7.70 -36.65
N PRO A 404 24.60 7.32 -37.87
CA PRO A 404 24.19 6.06 -38.48
C PRO A 404 24.48 4.83 -37.60
N HIS A 405 25.63 4.78 -36.93
CA HIS A 405 26.01 3.64 -36.10
C HIS A 405 25.25 3.59 -34.77
N VAL A 406 25.04 4.74 -34.11
CA VAL A 406 24.20 4.82 -32.90
C VAL A 406 22.76 4.46 -33.24
N ASP A 407 22.22 4.97 -34.34
CA ASP A 407 20.83 4.70 -34.74
C ASP A 407 20.65 3.25 -35.17
N ALA A 408 21.62 2.67 -35.88
CA ALA A 408 21.64 1.24 -36.18
C ALA A 408 21.70 0.39 -34.89
N TYR A 409 22.57 0.74 -33.94
CA TYR A 409 22.65 0.06 -32.65
C TYR A 409 21.30 0.09 -31.90
N ILE A 410 20.63 1.24 -31.86
CA ILE A 410 19.34 1.38 -31.18
C ILE A 410 18.24 0.58 -31.88
N ARG A 411 18.18 0.60 -33.22
CA ARG A 411 17.21 -0.21 -34.00
C ARG A 411 17.42 -1.71 -33.78
N LEU A 412 18.67 -2.18 -33.82
CA LEU A 412 18.98 -3.59 -33.59
C LEU A 412 18.73 -4.02 -32.14
N ALA A 413 19.07 -3.16 -31.17
CA ALA A 413 18.75 -3.39 -29.76
C ALA A 413 17.23 -3.46 -29.55
N LEU A 414 16.45 -2.58 -30.19
CA LEU A 414 14.99 -2.65 -30.16
C LEU A 414 14.49 -3.99 -30.70
N GLY A 415 14.98 -4.44 -31.86
CA GLY A 415 14.60 -5.72 -32.46
C GLY A 415 14.85 -6.94 -31.55
N GLU A 416 15.90 -6.92 -30.74
CA GLU A 416 16.13 -7.97 -29.73
C GLU A 416 15.28 -7.80 -28.47
N LEU A 417 15.03 -6.57 -28.03
CA LEU A 417 14.30 -6.28 -26.79
C LEU A 417 12.79 -6.48 -26.93
N VAL A 418 12.23 -6.36 -28.14
CA VAL A 418 10.80 -6.65 -28.39
C VAL A 418 10.46 -8.12 -28.25
N GLN A 419 11.45 -9.00 -28.35
CA GLN A 419 11.32 -10.44 -28.09
C GLN A 419 11.31 -10.77 -26.58
N PHE A 420 11.14 -9.76 -25.72
CA PHE A 420 11.10 -9.97 -24.28
C PHE A 420 9.83 -10.72 -23.88
N GLU A 421 10.02 -11.84 -23.20
CA GLU A 421 8.96 -12.57 -22.51
C GLU A 421 9.18 -12.51 -20.99
N PRO A 422 8.14 -12.14 -20.21
CA PRO A 422 8.23 -12.09 -18.77
C PRO A 422 8.41 -13.51 -18.22
N LYS A 423 9.43 -13.70 -17.37
CA LYS A 423 9.58 -14.96 -16.66
C LYS A 423 8.40 -15.18 -15.72
N PRO A 424 7.91 -16.42 -15.55
CA PRO A 424 6.96 -16.74 -14.49
C PRO A 424 7.50 -16.22 -13.15
N SER A 425 6.74 -15.33 -12.51
CA SER A 425 7.13 -14.75 -11.23
C SER A 425 5.94 -14.67 -10.29
N LYS A 426 6.14 -15.10 -9.04
CA LYS A 426 5.09 -15.13 -8.03
C LYS A 426 5.02 -13.83 -7.25
N SER A 427 3.82 -13.53 -6.75
CA SER A 427 3.60 -12.39 -5.87
C SER A 427 4.42 -12.55 -4.59
N ASN A 428 5.07 -11.48 -4.14
CA ASN A 428 5.74 -11.44 -2.84
C ASN A 428 4.83 -10.97 -1.69
N GLN A 429 3.52 -10.93 -1.95
CA GLN A 429 2.46 -10.68 -0.98
C GLN A 429 1.57 -11.92 -0.89
N THR A 430 1.34 -12.39 0.33
CA THR A 430 0.42 -13.49 0.60
C THR A 430 -1.01 -12.98 0.75
N TRP A 431 -1.98 -13.89 0.76
CA TRP A 431 -3.36 -13.60 1.13
C TRP A 431 -3.47 -12.84 2.48
N ILE A 432 -2.69 -13.24 3.48
CA ILE A 432 -2.65 -12.54 4.78
C ILE A 432 -2.19 -11.09 4.63
N ASP A 433 -1.22 -10.81 3.75
CA ASP A 433 -0.82 -9.44 3.46
C ASP A 433 -1.96 -8.62 2.82
N MET A 434 -2.82 -9.26 2.02
CA MET A 434 -4.01 -8.61 1.44
C MET A 434 -5.05 -8.32 2.52
N LYS A 435 -5.31 -9.27 3.43
CA LYS A 435 -6.21 -9.06 4.58
C LYS A 435 -5.71 -7.95 5.51
N ALA A 436 -4.41 -7.91 5.80
CA ALA A 436 -3.80 -6.83 6.56
C ALA A 436 -4.03 -5.46 5.91
N GLN A 437 -3.90 -5.37 4.59
CA GLN A 437 -4.16 -4.12 3.85
C GLN A 437 -5.63 -3.71 3.89
N ILE A 438 -6.56 -4.67 3.81
CA ILE A 438 -7.99 -4.40 3.95
C ILE A 438 -8.29 -3.87 5.36
N TRP A 439 -7.74 -4.51 6.40
CA TRP A 439 -7.87 -4.04 7.78
C TRP A 439 -7.38 -2.61 7.95
N LEU A 440 -6.16 -2.32 7.49
CA LEU A 440 -5.56 -0.98 7.56
C LEU A 440 -6.39 0.07 6.82
N ARG A 441 -7.01 -0.27 5.68
CA ARG A 441 -7.91 0.65 4.96
C ARG A 441 -9.21 0.91 5.72
N ARG A 442 -9.83 -0.11 6.31
CA ARG A 442 -11.03 0.05 7.16
C ARG A 442 -10.74 0.90 8.39
N HIS A 443 -9.52 0.82 8.90
CA HIS A 443 -9.09 1.51 10.13
C HIS A 443 -8.33 2.81 9.83
N ALA A 444 -8.34 3.27 8.57
CA ALA A 444 -7.53 4.41 8.14
C ALA A 444 -7.96 5.72 8.80
N GLU A 445 -9.20 5.84 9.26
CA GLU A 445 -9.67 7.07 9.91
C GLU A 445 -9.03 7.30 11.28
N PHE A 446 -8.63 6.23 11.98
CA PHE A 446 -8.11 6.33 13.35
C PHE A 446 -6.69 5.80 13.53
N ILE A 447 -6.19 4.90 12.67
CA ILE A 447 -4.82 4.38 12.74
C ILE A 447 -3.97 4.88 11.57
N CYS A 448 -2.74 5.23 11.88
CA CYS A 448 -1.72 5.65 10.92
C CYS A 448 -0.43 4.85 11.08
N ILE A 449 0.32 4.72 9.99
CA ILE A 449 1.67 4.14 10.00
C ILE A 449 2.66 5.25 9.64
N VAL A 450 3.54 5.59 10.57
CA VAL A 450 4.50 6.71 10.44
C VAL A 450 5.93 6.21 10.61
N ASP A 451 6.86 6.80 9.87
CA ASP A 451 8.29 6.56 10.01
C ASP A 451 8.83 7.14 11.32
N CYS A 452 9.67 6.37 12.02
CA CYS A 452 10.32 6.81 13.25
C CYS A 452 11.60 7.59 12.95
N ASP A 453 11.90 8.58 13.79
CA ASP A 453 13.15 9.33 13.81
C ASP A 453 14.36 8.40 14.06
N LYS A 454 15.57 8.85 13.71
CA LYS A 454 16.84 8.10 13.87
C LYS A 454 16.88 6.73 13.16
N GLY A 455 15.93 6.43 12.28
CA GLY A 455 15.85 5.18 11.53
C GLY A 455 15.42 3.98 12.37
N LEU A 456 14.65 4.20 13.45
CA LEU A 456 14.24 3.15 14.40
C LEU A 456 13.14 2.21 13.89
N GLY A 457 12.62 2.45 12.68
CA GLY A 457 11.60 1.63 12.03
C GLY A 457 10.33 2.42 11.74
N ASP A 458 9.21 1.72 11.69
CA ASP A 458 7.88 2.32 11.54
C ASP A 458 7.11 2.17 12.87
N ALA A 459 6.18 3.08 13.13
CA ALA A 459 5.25 3.04 14.25
C ALA A 459 3.79 3.01 13.78
N LEU A 460 2.95 2.23 14.46
CA LEU A 460 1.50 2.41 14.42
C LEU A 460 1.12 3.41 15.51
N VAL A 461 0.38 4.44 15.14
CA VAL A 461 -0.09 5.50 16.04
C VAL A 461 -1.54 5.84 15.75
N LEU A 462 -2.21 6.45 16.74
CA LEU A 462 -3.52 7.06 16.53
C LEU A 462 -3.40 8.30 15.64
N ARG A 463 -4.41 8.51 14.79
CA ARG A 463 -4.49 9.70 13.93
C ARG A 463 -4.69 10.98 14.75
N SER A 464 -5.45 10.91 15.85
CA SER A 464 -5.62 12.02 16.80
C SER A 464 -4.27 12.48 17.37
N TRP A 465 -3.43 11.54 17.79
CA TRP A 465 -2.08 11.84 18.27
C TRP A 465 -1.22 12.54 17.22
N ILE A 466 -1.30 12.13 15.94
CA ILE A 466 -0.60 12.83 14.85
C ILE A 466 -1.04 14.30 14.76
N VAL A 467 -2.35 14.55 14.80
CA VAL A 467 -2.90 15.92 14.70
C VAL A 467 -2.43 16.77 15.87
N GLU A 468 -2.52 16.24 17.09
CA GLU A 468 -2.03 16.91 18.30
C GLU A 468 -0.54 17.27 18.18
N GLN A 469 0.29 16.31 17.77
CA GLN A 469 1.72 16.52 17.61
C GLN A 469 2.04 17.52 16.49
N ILE A 470 1.29 17.51 15.38
CA ILE A 470 1.47 18.50 14.32
C ILE A 470 1.12 19.89 14.81
N ASN A 471 0.00 20.06 15.50
CA ASN A 471 -0.40 21.35 16.07
C ASN A 471 0.66 21.86 17.05
N LYS A 472 1.21 20.98 17.90
CA LYS A 472 2.33 21.28 18.81
C LYS A 472 3.63 21.67 18.09
N GLN A 473 3.88 21.15 16.90
CA GLN A 473 5.07 21.53 16.11
C GLN A 473 4.84 22.81 15.32
N LEU A 474 3.64 23.04 14.80
CA LEU A 474 3.29 24.27 14.09
C LEU A 474 3.22 25.47 15.04
N SER A 475 2.82 25.29 16.30
CA SER A 475 2.89 26.37 17.29
C SER A 475 4.32 26.84 17.59
N LYS A 476 5.34 26.09 17.17
CA LYS A 476 6.76 26.43 17.34
C LYS A 476 7.30 27.07 16.06
N GLY A 477 7.19 28.39 15.96
CA GLY A 477 7.84 29.18 14.90
C GLY A 477 7.06 29.28 13.59
N TYR A 478 5.79 28.85 13.57
CA TYR A 478 4.88 29.10 12.45
C TYR A 478 3.67 29.92 12.86
N VAL A 479 3.18 30.71 11.90
CA VAL A 479 1.93 31.49 12.03
C VAL A 479 0.98 31.09 10.92
N GLN A 480 -0.26 30.79 11.27
CA GLN A 480 -1.29 30.45 10.30
C GLN A 480 -1.68 31.69 9.48
N ILE A 481 -1.79 31.54 8.17
CA ILE A 481 -2.19 32.59 7.24
C ILE A 481 -3.37 32.13 6.37
N THR A 482 -4.16 33.09 5.86
CA THR A 482 -5.24 32.81 4.92
C THR A 482 -4.70 32.46 3.54
N GLU A 483 -5.50 31.78 2.73
CA GLU A 483 -5.15 31.45 1.34
C GLU A 483 -4.93 32.71 0.49
N ALA A 484 -5.74 33.75 0.69
CA ALA A 484 -5.56 35.05 0.04
C ALA A 484 -4.20 35.70 0.39
N ASN A 485 -3.85 35.72 1.68
CA ASN A 485 -2.56 36.27 2.14
C ASN A 485 -1.39 35.45 1.60
N PHE A 486 -1.52 34.13 1.56
CA PHE A 486 -0.52 33.26 0.95
C PHE A 486 -0.31 33.60 -0.53
N LEU A 487 -1.37 33.66 -1.33
CA LEU A 487 -1.28 33.95 -2.76
C LEU A 487 -0.68 35.34 -3.02
N CYS A 488 -1.13 36.37 -2.28
CA CYS A 488 -0.62 37.73 -2.39
C CYS A 488 0.88 37.79 -2.09
N ARG A 489 1.30 37.29 -0.92
CA ARG A 489 2.71 37.26 -0.49
C ARG A 489 3.59 36.47 -1.44
N MET A 490 3.11 35.34 -1.97
CA MET A 490 3.87 34.58 -2.97
C MET A 490 4.04 35.36 -4.27
N GLY A 491 3.02 36.14 -4.69
CA GLY A 491 3.12 37.05 -5.84
C GLY A 491 4.19 38.12 -5.64
N GLU A 492 4.16 38.80 -4.51
CA GLU A 492 5.14 39.83 -4.12
C GLU A 492 6.56 39.28 -4.09
N LEU A 493 6.79 38.16 -3.38
CA LEU A 493 8.12 37.57 -3.26
C LEU A 493 8.66 37.06 -4.61
N LYS A 494 7.79 36.55 -5.49
CA LYS A 494 8.20 36.18 -6.86
C LYS A 494 8.60 37.41 -7.67
N HIS A 495 7.87 38.51 -7.54
CA HIS A 495 8.22 39.76 -8.20
C HIS A 495 9.59 40.26 -7.70
N CYS A 496 9.81 40.28 -6.38
CA CYS A 496 11.11 40.61 -5.79
C CYS A 496 12.22 39.67 -6.29
N ALA A 497 11.96 38.37 -6.38
CA ALA A 497 12.91 37.40 -6.91
C ALA A 497 13.26 37.67 -8.38
N ASP A 498 12.25 37.98 -9.20
CA ASP A 498 12.44 38.29 -10.61
C ASP A 498 13.26 39.56 -10.81
N ALA A 499 12.94 40.62 -10.07
CA ALA A 499 13.69 41.87 -10.06
C ALA A 499 15.15 41.65 -9.61
N LEU A 500 15.36 40.88 -8.54
CA LEU A 500 16.69 40.52 -8.03
C LEU A 500 17.49 39.76 -9.10
N VAL A 501 16.90 38.72 -9.70
CA VAL A 501 17.57 37.93 -10.75
C VAL A 501 17.89 38.80 -11.96
N GLN A 502 16.98 39.68 -12.37
CA GLN A 502 17.19 40.56 -13.52
C GLN A 502 18.29 41.59 -13.28
N HIS A 503 18.35 42.19 -12.10
CA HIS A 503 19.41 43.14 -11.71
C HIS A 503 20.81 42.48 -11.75
N PHE A 504 20.93 41.26 -11.23
CA PHE A 504 22.20 40.53 -11.26
C PHE A 504 22.51 39.86 -12.60
N ALA A 505 21.50 39.70 -13.47
CA ALA A 505 21.70 39.31 -14.86
C ALA A 505 22.29 40.44 -15.69
N THR A 506 21.78 41.67 -15.56
CA THR A 506 22.24 42.83 -16.35
C THR A 506 23.66 43.26 -15.97
N SER A 507 24.06 43.08 -14.71
CA SER A 507 25.44 43.30 -14.24
C SER A 507 26.42 42.18 -14.62
N GLY A 508 25.98 41.13 -15.32
CA GLY A 508 26.83 40.03 -15.78
C GLY A 508 27.24 39.04 -14.69
N VAL A 509 26.68 39.14 -13.48
CA VAL A 509 26.98 38.27 -12.33
C VAL A 509 26.38 36.88 -12.52
N LEU A 510 25.20 36.80 -13.12
CA LEU A 510 24.50 35.56 -13.42
C LEU A 510 24.61 35.23 -14.92
N SER A 511 24.96 33.98 -15.22
CA SER A 511 24.94 33.49 -16.61
C SER A 511 23.50 33.34 -17.12
N LYS A 512 23.31 33.39 -18.45
CA LYS A 512 22.00 33.16 -19.08
C LYS A 512 21.36 31.84 -18.64
N ALA A 513 22.16 30.79 -18.45
CA ALA A 513 21.68 29.49 -18.01
C ALA A 513 21.19 29.51 -16.54
N GLU A 514 21.91 30.22 -15.66
CA GLU A 514 21.50 30.42 -14.26
C GLU A 514 20.22 31.24 -14.19
N VAL A 515 20.10 32.33 -14.95
CA VAL A 515 18.88 33.15 -15.01
C VAL A 515 17.66 32.32 -15.41
N LEU A 516 17.77 31.55 -16.50
CA LEU A 516 16.70 30.65 -16.95
C LEU A 516 16.34 29.61 -15.90
N PHE A 517 17.33 29.07 -15.20
CA PHE A 517 17.11 28.11 -14.13
C PHE A 517 16.41 28.71 -12.92
N LEU A 518 16.87 29.86 -12.44
CA LEU A 518 16.34 30.53 -11.26
C LEU A 518 14.85 30.91 -11.44
N ARG A 519 14.46 31.30 -12.66
CA ARG A 519 13.09 31.66 -13.02
C ARG A 519 12.20 30.46 -13.38
N SER A 520 12.76 29.25 -13.49
CA SER A 520 12.08 28.07 -14.06
C SER A 520 10.89 27.50 -13.26
N SER A 521 10.57 28.08 -12.11
CA SER A 521 9.48 27.62 -11.24
C SER A 521 8.61 28.75 -10.69
N PHE A 522 8.74 29.98 -11.21
CA PHE A 522 7.97 31.14 -10.75
C PHE A 522 6.46 31.02 -11.06
N ASP A 523 6.09 30.20 -12.04
CA ASP A 523 4.72 29.83 -12.37
C ASP A 523 4.01 29.03 -11.25
N ARG A 524 4.75 28.39 -10.34
CA ARG A 524 4.18 27.54 -9.30
C ARG A 524 3.58 28.32 -8.15
N ALA A 525 2.36 28.00 -7.74
CA ALA A 525 1.70 28.60 -6.57
C ALA A 525 1.60 27.65 -5.36
N THR A 526 2.38 26.57 -5.32
CA THR A 526 2.23 25.54 -4.28
C THR A 526 3.05 25.83 -3.03
N ALA A 527 2.41 25.79 -1.87
CA ALA A 527 3.08 25.71 -0.57
C ALA A 527 3.82 24.37 -0.40
N GLY A 528 4.76 24.33 0.54
CA GLY A 528 5.37 23.07 0.98
C GLY A 528 4.38 22.18 1.72
N THR A 529 4.73 20.93 1.97
CA THR A 529 3.89 20.02 2.77
C THR A 529 4.51 19.74 4.13
N PHE A 530 3.69 19.71 5.18
CA PHE A 530 4.13 19.42 6.55
C PHE A 530 3.77 17.98 6.96
N ARG A 531 4.71 17.29 7.60
CA ARG A 531 4.51 15.97 8.24
C ARG A 531 5.41 15.84 9.46
N ILE A 532 5.25 14.77 10.23
CA ILE A 532 6.12 14.47 11.37
C ILE A 532 6.76 13.07 11.27
N LEU A 533 7.88 12.89 11.98
CA LEU A 533 8.44 11.59 12.37
C LEU A 533 8.16 11.33 13.85
N VAL A 534 8.00 10.07 14.24
CA VAL A 534 7.81 9.70 15.67
C VAL A 534 9.16 9.52 16.35
N LYS A 535 9.37 10.22 17.48
CA LYS A 535 10.57 10.05 18.33
C LYS A 535 10.30 9.03 19.44
N VAL A 536 10.24 7.75 19.09
CA VAL A 536 9.97 6.62 20.02
C VAL A 536 11.00 6.45 21.16
N HIS A 537 12.15 7.13 21.05
CA HIS A 537 13.27 7.08 22.00
C HIS A 537 13.27 8.23 23.01
N LYS A 538 12.20 9.03 23.04
CA LYS A 538 12.00 10.09 24.03
C LYS A 538 10.83 9.69 24.92
N ASP A 539 10.89 10.11 26.17
CA ASP A 539 9.83 9.95 27.15
C ASP A 539 9.46 11.33 27.72
N PRO A 540 8.22 11.82 27.52
CA PRO A 540 7.16 11.22 26.70
C PRO A 540 7.51 11.17 25.21
N ILE A 541 6.84 10.29 24.45
CA ILE A 541 7.06 10.12 23.01
C ILE A 541 6.82 11.44 22.27
N GLY A 542 7.86 11.90 21.57
CA GLY A 542 7.83 13.17 20.83
C GLY A 542 7.65 13.01 19.32
N SER A 543 7.77 14.14 18.62
CA SER A 543 7.71 14.22 17.16
C SER A 543 8.84 15.09 16.58
N ARG A 544 9.18 14.89 15.30
CA ARG A 544 10.11 15.74 14.54
C ARG A 544 9.40 16.29 13.30
N PRO A 545 9.34 17.62 13.10
CA PRO A 545 8.70 18.19 11.92
C PRO A 545 9.54 17.92 10.67
N ILE A 546 8.87 17.71 9.54
CA ILE A 546 9.48 17.56 8.22
C ILE A 546 8.65 18.39 7.22
N CYS A 547 9.28 19.44 6.70
CA CYS A 547 8.75 20.31 5.66
C CYS A 547 9.30 19.88 4.30
N ASN A 548 8.44 19.41 3.40
CA ASN A 548 8.82 19.10 2.04
C ASN A 548 8.51 20.30 1.12
N MET A 549 9.55 21.11 0.87
CA MET A 549 9.50 22.33 0.05
C MET A 549 9.87 22.12 -1.42
N ARG A 550 9.96 20.86 -1.90
CA ARG A 550 10.48 20.56 -3.24
C ARG A 550 9.64 21.10 -4.40
N GLN A 551 8.36 21.39 -4.15
CA GLN A 551 7.44 21.90 -5.18
C GLN A 551 7.30 23.42 -5.14
N CYS A 552 7.86 24.09 -4.13
CA CYS A 552 7.80 25.54 -3.98
C CYS A 552 8.53 26.25 -5.13
N TRP A 553 8.05 27.44 -5.49
CA TRP A 553 8.58 28.23 -6.60
C TRP A 553 10.04 28.66 -6.42
N PHE A 554 10.48 28.85 -5.17
CA PHE A 554 11.85 29.26 -4.82
C PHE A 554 12.85 28.09 -4.82
N GLN A 555 12.42 26.86 -5.14
CA GLN A 555 13.30 25.69 -5.13
C GLN A 555 14.56 25.86 -6.01
N PRO A 556 14.51 26.47 -7.21
CA PRO A 556 15.70 26.76 -7.98
C PRO A 556 16.70 27.69 -7.27
N LEU A 557 16.21 28.74 -6.58
CA LEU A 557 17.07 29.61 -5.75
C LEU A 557 17.75 28.79 -4.64
N SER A 558 17.00 27.95 -3.92
CA SER A 558 17.58 27.12 -2.87
C SER A 558 18.61 26.12 -3.42
N ALA A 559 18.38 25.53 -4.60
CA ALA A 559 19.34 24.65 -5.26
C ALA A 559 20.61 25.39 -5.69
N PHE A 560 20.48 26.62 -6.18
CA PHE A 560 21.62 27.50 -6.48
C PHE A 560 22.45 27.79 -5.24
N LEU A 561 21.81 28.18 -4.14
CA LEU A 561 22.50 28.42 -2.88
C LEU A 561 23.23 27.17 -2.38
N VAL A 562 22.61 25.99 -2.46
CA VAL A 562 23.28 24.73 -2.10
C VAL A 562 24.52 24.47 -2.95
N GLU A 563 24.45 24.66 -4.27
CA GLU A 563 25.59 24.44 -5.16
C GLU A 563 26.77 25.39 -4.85
N LYS A 564 26.48 26.66 -4.54
CA LYS A 564 27.52 27.66 -4.26
C LYS A 564 28.05 27.61 -2.82
N LEU A 565 27.20 27.25 -1.84
CA LEU A 565 27.57 27.26 -0.41
C LEU A 565 28.16 25.95 0.09
N ALA A 566 27.76 24.79 -0.45
CA ALA A 566 28.26 23.49 0.03
C ALA A 566 29.81 23.37 -0.02
N PRO A 567 30.51 23.87 -1.05
CA PRO A 567 31.97 23.87 -1.09
C PRO A 567 32.63 24.68 0.03
N LEU A 568 31.93 25.63 0.65
CA LEU A 568 32.46 26.47 1.73
C LEU A 568 32.39 25.80 3.10
N VAL A 569 31.53 24.79 3.27
CA VAL A 569 31.37 24.04 4.53
C VAL A 569 32.36 22.88 4.62
N SER A 570 32.68 22.24 3.50
CA SER A 570 33.60 21.08 3.48
C SER A 570 34.98 21.33 4.11
N PRO A 571 35.58 22.53 4.04
CA PRO A 571 36.88 22.81 4.65
C PRO A 571 36.82 23.25 6.13
N LEU A 572 35.62 23.36 6.74
CA LEU A 572 35.52 23.81 8.13
C LEU A 572 36.09 22.76 9.08
N ASP A 573 37.04 23.19 9.91
CA ASP A 573 37.92 22.34 10.72
C ASP A 573 37.22 21.58 11.85
N THR A 574 36.18 22.17 12.43
CA THR A 574 35.37 21.56 13.49
C THR A 574 34.21 20.73 12.95
N VAL A 575 33.89 20.82 11.65
CA VAL A 575 32.72 20.16 11.05
C VAL A 575 33.13 18.85 10.39
N ILE A 576 32.42 17.78 10.73
CA ILE A 576 32.58 16.48 10.07
C ILE A 576 31.37 16.17 9.19
N VAL A 577 31.59 15.46 8.07
CA VAL A 577 30.53 15.07 7.13
C VAL A 577 30.13 13.58 7.25
N SER A 578 30.91 12.79 8.00
CA SER A 578 30.62 11.37 8.23
C SER A 578 31.43 10.81 9.40
N SER A 579 30.97 9.69 9.96
CA SER A 579 31.78 8.92 10.92
C SER A 579 33.06 8.34 10.31
N ASP A 580 33.13 8.13 8.97
CA ASP A 580 34.38 7.72 8.32
C ASP A 580 35.47 8.79 8.48
N GLN A 581 35.13 10.06 8.27
CA GLN A 581 36.04 11.18 8.46
C GLN A 581 36.42 11.35 9.93
N LEU A 582 35.46 11.21 10.85
CA LEU A 582 35.72 11.26 12.28
C LEU A 582 36.75 10.20 12.68
N LEU A 583 36.51 8.92 12.35
CA LEU A 583 37.42 7.84 12.74
C LEU A 583 38.82 7.99 12.13
N GLN A 584 38.94 8.54 10.93
CA GLN A 584 40.25 8.89 10.36
C GLN A 584 41.00 9.91 11.21
N GLN A 585 40.30 10.93 11.70
CA GLN A 585 40.89 11.95 12.58
C GLN A 585 41.22 11.37 13.96
N LEU A 586 40.31 10.59 14.57
CA LEU A 586 40.51 9.97 15.89
C LEU A 586 41.63 8.92 15.89
N ASN A 587 41.89 8.26 14.76
CA ASN A 587 42.93 7.24 14.66
C ASN A 587 44.34 7.78 14.97
N SER A 588 44.58 9.05 14.67
CA SER A 588 45.84 9.76 14.94
C SER A 588 45.79 10.64 16.20
N THR A 589 44.67 10.66 16.93
CA THR A 589 44.51 11.50 18.12
C THR A 589 45.05 10.79 19.36
N GLU A 590 45.98 11.42 20.05
CA GLU A 590 46.42 11.08 21.40
C GLU A 590 45.84 12.12 22.38
N CYS A 591 45.11 11.65 23.39
CA CYS A 591 44.44 12.52 24.35
C CYS A 591 45.44 13.05 25.40
N LEU A 592 45.49 14.36 25.58
CA LEU A 592 46.31 14.98 26.63
C LEU A 592 45.89 14.46 28.03
N PRO A 593 46.76 14.55 29.05
CA PRO A 593 46.41 14.18 30.42
C PRO A 593 45.11 14.87 30.87
N SER A 594 44.33 14.18 31.71
CA SER A 594 43.05 14.67 32.27
C SER A 594 41.91 14.94 31.27
N MET A 595 42.13 14.77 29.96
CA MET A 595 41.06 14.89 28.97
C MET A 595 40.03 13.78 29.12
N VAL A 596 38.76 14.16 29.06
CA VAL A 596 37.59 13.28 28.96
C VAL A 596 36.81 13.57 27.68
N LEU A 597 36.14 12.55 27.13
CA LEU A 597 35.21 12.77 26.03
C LEU A 597 33.91 13.35 26.60
N VAL A 598 33.38 14.36 25.95
CA VAL A 598 32.09 14.99 26.29
C VAL A 598 31.25 15.11 25.03
N THR A 599 29.95 14.83 25.12
CA THR A 599 29.01 15.09 24.04
C THR A 599 27.94 16.08 24.45
N LEU A 600 27.66 17.06 23.60
CA LEU A 600 26.59 18.05 23.78
C LEU A 600 25.56 17.92 22.66
N ASP A 601 24.28 18.02 23.01
CA ASP A 601 23.14 18.04 22.07
C ASP A 601 22.55 19.45 22.02
N VAL A 602 22.22 19.94 20.81
CA VAL A 602 21.53 21.22 20.64
C VAL A 602 20.02 21.00 20.68
N VAL A 603 19.35 21.61 21.67
CA VAL A 603 17.92 21.43 21.87
C VAL A 603 17.14 22.08 20.72
N ASN A 604 16.52 21.24 19.89
CA ASN A 604 15.68 21.64 18.75
C ASN A 604 16.34 22.68 17.81
N LEU A 605 17.61 22.46 17.43
CA LEU A 605 18.42 23.40 16.64
C LEU A 605 17.65 24.28 15.64
N TYR A 606 16.99 23.66 14.66
CA TYR A 606 16.40 24.42 13.54
C TYR A 606 15.32 25.44 13.95
N PRO A 607 14.31 25.09 14.76
CA PRO A 607 13.41 26.08 15.36
C PRO A 607 14.09 27.11 16.29
N SER A 608 15.16 26.73 16.99
CA SER A 608 15.82 27.57 18.01
C SER A 608 16.80 28.62 17.43
N ILE A 609 17.13 28.53 16.14
CA ILE A 609 18.02 29.51 15.49
C ILE A 609 17.30 30.85 15.37
N ASN A 610 17.84 31.90 16.00
CA ASN A 610 17.41 33.27 15.73
C ASN A 610 17.82 33.64 14.29
N ARG A 611 16.83 33.88 13.42
CA ARG A 611 17.05 34.09 11.98
C ARG A 611 17.89 35.33 11.69
N LEU A 612 17.67 36.44 12.41
CA LEU A 612 18.40 37.69 12.19
C LEU A 612 19.88 37.55 12.57
N HIS A 613 20.16 36.96 13.74
CA HIS A 613 21.53 36.70 14.18
C HIS A 613 22.24 35.72 13.23
N MET A 614 21.54 34.67 12.78
CA MET A 614 22.10 33.74 11.80
C MET A 614 22.43 34.41 10.47
N LEU A 615 21.52 35.23 9.92
CA LEU A 615 21.77 35.95 8.67
C LEU A 615 22.94 36.92 8.78
N SER A 616 23.12 37.60 9.92
CA SER A 616 24.26 38.51 10.12
C SER A 616 25.60 37.76 10.12
N LEU A 617 25.68 36.63 10.81
CA LEU A 617 26.87 35.77 10.85
C LEU A 617 27.16 35.14 9.48
N VAL A 618 26.14 34.60 8.82
CA VAL A 618 26.28 34.02 7.47
C VAL A 618 26.72 35.10 6.48
N ALA A 619 26.11 36.27 6.47
CA ALA A 619 26.51 37.36 5.57
C ALA A 619 27.98 37.75 5.78
N ARG A 620 28.43 37.89 7.04
CA ARG A 620 29.84 38.14 7.36
C ARG A 620 30.75 37.03 6.85
N PHE A 621 30.37 35.77 7.07
CA PHE A 621 31.12 34.60 6.60
C PHE A 621 31.26 34.57 5.07
N LEU A 622 30.17 34.88 4.34
CA LEU A 622 30.16 34.88 2.88
C LEU A 622 30.98 36.02 2.29
N ARG A 623 30.88 37.24 2.83
CA ARG A 623 31.65 38.41 2.33
C ARG A 623 33.16 38.19 2.37
N GLN A 624 33.64 37.39 3.32
CA GLN A 624 35.05 37.03 3.44
C GLN A 624 35.51 36.00 2.41
N ARG A 625 34.62 35.12 1.92
CA ARG A 625 34.98 33.92 1.14
C ARG A 625 34.50 33.93 -0.30
N ILE A 626 33.49 34.74 -0.62
CA ILE A 626 32.90 34.78 -1.96
C ILE A 626 33.39 36.03 -2.71
N LYS A 627 33.93 35.77 -3.89
CA LYS A 627 34.27 36.79 -4.89
C LYS A 627 33.64 36.37 -6.24
N PRO A 628 33.11 37.32 -7.04
CA PRO A 628 33.01 38.76 -6.77
C PRO A 628 32.00 39.10 -5.65
N GLN A 629 32.12 40.29 -5.07
CA GLN A 629 31.22 40.72 -3.98
C GLN A 629 29.77 40.90 -4.43
N SER A 630 29.53 41.21 -5.69
CA SER A 630 28.20 41.26 -6.27
C SER A 630 27.50 39.89 -6.25
N LEU A 631 28.22 38.79 -6.50
CA LEU A 631 27.68 37.43 -6.35
C LEU A 631 27.36 37.13 -4.87
N CYS A 632 28.22 37.57 -3.95
CA CYS A 632 27.96 37.45 -2.52
C CYS A 632 26.67 38.15 -2.11
N GLU A 633 26.46 39.39 -2.57
CA GLU A 633 25.25 40.16 -2.27
C GLU A 633 24.00 39.49 -2.86
N PHE A 634 24.05 39.03 -4.11
CA PHE A 634 22.97 38.23 -4.68
C PHE A 634 22.61 37.02 -3.82
N MET A 635 23.62 36.27 -3.35
CA MET A 635 23.41 35.09 -2.52
C MET A 635 22.80 35.41 -1.17
N ILE A 636 23.20 36.51 -0.52
CA ILE A 636 22.61 36.97 0.75
C ILE A 636 21.13 37.32 0.54
N ARG A 637 20.81 38.12 -0.49
CA ARG A 637 19.41 38.48 -0.80
C ARG A 637 18.56 37.31 -1.22
N ALA A 638 19.11 36.39 -2.01
CA ALA A 638 18.42 35.15 -2.37
C ALA A 638 18.15 34.26 -1.14
N LEU A 639 19.04 34.28 -0.15
CA LEU A 639 18.87 33.54 1.10
C LEU A 639 17.72 34.11 1.95
N GLU A 640 17.71 35.44 2.15
CA GLU A 640 16.63 36.17 2.83
C GLU A 640 15.27 35.81 2.21
N LEU A 641 15.19 35.96 0.88
CA LEU A 641 13.98 35.68 0.12
C LEU A 641 13.52 34.21 0.21
N VAL A 642 14.44 33.25 0.17
CA VAL A 642 14.11 31.82 0.33
C VAL A 642 13.54 31.53 1.72
N LEU A 643 14.09 32.13 2.77
CA LEU A 643 13.60 31.96 4.14
C LEU A 643 12.22 32.61 4.31
N ASP A 644 12.00 33.79 3.74
CA ASP A 644 10.72 34.51 3.82
C ASP A 644 9.60 33.87 3.00
N ALA A 645 9.96 33.12 1.94
CA ALA A 645 9.03 32.39 1.10
C ALA A 645 8.59 31.05 1.69
N CYS A 646 9.14 30.62 2.84
CA CYS A 646 8.86 29.32 3.42
C CYS A 646 7.47 29.24 4.07
N VAL A 647 6.50 28.76 3.28
CA VAL A 647 5.14 28.41 3.73
C VAL A 647 4.92 26.90 3.59
N VAL A 648 4.32 26.28 4.60
CA VAL A 648 3.85 24.88 4.55
C VAL A 648 2.34 24.81 4.63
N SER A 649 1.75 23.77 4.06
CA SER A 649 0.34 23.44 4.22
C SER A 649 0.13 22.13 4.97
N PHE A 650 -0.92 22.13 5.78
CA PHE A 650 -1.43 20.97 6.51
C PHE A 650 -2.93 21.14 6.74
N GLY A 651 -3.72 20.09 6.57
CA GLY A 651 -5.18 20.15 6.81
C GLY A 651 -5.93 21.17 5.95
N GLY A 652 -5.39 21.57 4.79
CA GLY A 652 -5.95 22.65 3.97
C GLY A 652 -5.67 24.07 4.50
N CYS A 653 -4.92 24.22 5.59
CA CYS A 653 -4.46 25.51 6.13
C CYS A 653 -3.01 25.79 5.70
N PHE A 654 -2.62 27.07 5.69
CA PHE A 654 -1.29 27.54 5.34
C PHE A 654 -0.59 28.13 6.56
N TYR A 655 0.70 27.83 6.71
CA TYR A 655 1.51 28.21 7.87
C TYR A 655 2.84 28.80 7.39
N GLN A 656 3.07 30.07 7.68
CA GLN A 656 4.30 30.81 7.38
C GLN A 656 5.34 30.54 8.46
N SER A 657 6.58 30.25 8.07
CA SER A 657 7.70 30.19 9.02
C SER A 657 8.26 31.59 9.26
N ASN A 658 8.12 32.08 10.49
CA ASN A 658 8.54 33.45 10.85
C ASN A 658 9.95 33.50 11.44
N ASP A 659 10.35 32.47 12.19
CA ASP A 659 11.69 32.38 12.76
C ASP A 659 12.25 30.96 12.63
N GLY A 660 13.49 30.75 13.03
CA GLY A 660 14.20 29.49 12.80
C GLY A 660 14.40 29.21 11.32
N ILE A 661 14.78 27.97 11.05
CA ILE A 661 14.94 27.42 9.69
C ILE A 661 13.98 26.25 9.52
N PRO A 662 13.09 26.23 8.51
CA PRO A 662 12.20 25.10 8.27
C PRO A 662 12.95 23.78 8.10
N THR A 663 12.61 22.78 8.91
CA THR A 663 13.26 21.46 8.87
C THR A 663 12.92 20.76 7.54
N GLY A 664 13.89 20.66 6.63
CA GLY A 664 13.70 20.08 5.30
C GLY A 664 13.89 21.06 4.13
N LEU A 665 14.14 22.35 4.43
CA LEU A 665 14.69 23.28 3.45
C LEU A 665 16.08 22.80 2.99
N SER A 666 16.32 22.78 1.68
CA SER A 666 17.54 22.17 1.12
C SER A 666 18.85 22.81 1.58
N VAL A 667 18.85 24.11 1.85
CA VAL A 667 20.03 24.85 2.32
C VAL A 667 20.18 24.82 3.86
N ALA A 668 19.20 24.31 4.61
CA ALA A 668 19.15 24.43 6.07
C ALA A 668 20.41 23.89 6.78
N SER A 669 20.84 22.68 6.44
CA SER A 669 22.03 22.05 7.05
C SER A 669 23.33 22.81 6.79
N ILE A 670 23.43 23.49 5.65
CA ILE A 670 24.60 24.32 5.31
C ILE A 670 24.60 25.58 6.19
N LEU A 671 23.46 26.25 6.32
CA LEU A 671 23.32 27.43 7.18
C LEU A 671 23.58 27.09 8.64
N ALA A 672 23.01 26.00 9.14
CA ALA A 672 23.24 25.52 10.50
C ALA A 672 24.73 25.25 10.76
N ASN A 673 25.44 24.64 9.80
CA ASN A 673 26.88 24.40 9.94
C ASN A 673 27.70 25.70 9.98
N ILE A 674 27.37 26.68 9.12
CA ILE A 674 28.05 27.99 9.13
C ILE A 674 27.75 28.73 10.44
N TYR A 675 26.49 28.74 10.89
CA TYR A 675 26.06 29.39 12.12
C TYR A 675 26.77 28.81 13.34
N LEU A 676 26.70 27.49 13.53
CA LEU A 676 27.34 26.81 14.64
C LEU A 676 28.87 26.74 14.52
N TRP A 677 29.47 26.98 13.34
CA TRP A 677 30.93 27.11 13.25
C TRP A 677 31.43 28.34 14.00
N HIS A 678 30.65 29.42 14.06
CA HIS A 678 30.97 30.58 14.90
C HIS A 678 30.90 30.24 16.39
N LEU A 679 29.94 29.42 16.81
CA LEU A 679 29.90 28.85 18.16
C LEU A 679 31.14 27.98 18.42
N ASP A 680 31.49 27.07 17.51
CA ASP A 680 32.65 26.20 17.69
C ASP A 680 33.92 27.02 17.92
N LYS A 681 34.09 28.13 17.17
CA LYS A 681 35.21 29.06 17.35
C LYS A 681 35.18 29.78 18.69
N PHE A 682 34.00 30.19 19.14
CA PHE A 682 33.82 30.76 20.47
C PHE A 682 34.22 29.77 21.57
N LEU A 683 33.77 28.51 21.49
CA LEU A 683 34.10 27.47 22.46
C LEU A 683 35.60 27.16 22.49
N VAL A 684 36.25 27.09 21.33
CA VAL A 684 37.72 26.91 21.26
C VAL A 684 38.44 28.10 21.89
N GLN A 685 38.00 29.32 21.61
CA GLN A 685 38.65 30.52 22.12
C GLN A 685 38.49 30.68 23.64
N GLN A 686 37.29 30.46 24.16
CA GLN A 686 36.99 30.61 25.59
C GLN A 686 37.45 29.40 26.42
N GLY A 687 37.42 28.20 25.85
CA GLY A 687 37.89 26.98 26.51
C GLY A 687 39.42 26.88 26.63
N GLY A 688 40.17 27.61 25.79
CA GLY A 688 41.63 27.69 25.89
C GLY A 688 42.30 26.32 25.91
N GLU A 689 43.24 26.13 26.85
CA GLU A 689 43.99 24.88 27.01
C GLU A 689 43.13 23.70 27.47
N GLN A 690 41.97 23.96 28.07
CA GLN A 690 41.05 22.89 28.48
C GLN A 690 40.35 22.23 27.29
N MET A 691 40.39 22.85 26.10
CA MET A 691 39.72 22.37 24.88
C MET A 691 40.73 21.80 23.87
N GLN A 692 40.93 20.48 23.88
CA GLN A 692 41.84 19.84 22.92
C GLN A 692 41.21 19.70 21.53
N MET A 693 39.91 19.38 21.45
CA MET A 693 39.25 19.03 20.19
C MET A 693 37.76 19.31 20.24
N ILE A 694 37.22 19.85 19.14
CA ILE A 694 35.78 19.87 18.85
C ILE A 694 35.53 19.23 17.48
N ARG A 695 34.57 18.29 17.41
CA ARG A 695 34.04 17.72 16.18
C ARG A 695 32.52 17.74 16.23
N ARG A 696 31.90 18.41 15.26
CA ARG A 696 30.45 18.59 15.19
C ARG A 696 29.88 17.99 13.92
N PHE A 697 28.78 17.25 14.06
CA PHE A 697 27.96 16.77 12.96
C PHE A 697 26.58 17.44 13.06
N ILE A 698 26.40 18.55 12.34
CA ILE A 698 25.18 19.37 12.41
C ILE A 698 24.90 19.83 13.86
N ASP A 699 23.99 19.15 14.58
CA ASP A 699 23.54 19.40 15.94
C ASP A 699 24.29 18.60 17.01
N ASP A 700 24.98 17.52 16.66
CA ASP A 700 25.72 16.68 17.62
C ASP A 700 27.17 17.18 17.78
N LEU A 701 27.61 17.52 19.00
CA LEU A 701 28.99 17.92 19.31
C LEU A 701 29.73 16.81 20.07
N LEU A 702 30.97 16.54 19.67
CA LEU A 702 31.96 15.71 20.38
C LEU A 702 33.15 16.59 20.77
N LEU A 703 33.50 16.59 22.04
CA LEU A 703 34.58 17.40 22.59
C LEU A 703 35.58 16.53 23.38
N LEU A 704 36.85 16.94 23.38
CA LEU A 704 37.85 16.52 24.36
C LEU A 704 38.11 17.70 25.30
N TRP A 705 37.70 17.51 26.55
CA TRP A 705 37.64 18.57 27.57
C TRP A 705 38.34 18.10 28.85
N SER A 706 39.08 18.98 29.53
CA SER A 706 39.75 18.66 30.80
C SER A 706 39.22 19.46 32.01
N GLY A 707 38.32 20.42 31.80
CA GLY A 707 37.71 21.21 32.87
C GLY A 707 36.45 20.58 33.46
N ASP A 708 35.70 21.33 34.26
CA ASP A 708 34.38 20.89 34.71
C ASP A 708 33.39 20.91 33.53
N VAL A 709 32.61 19.84 33.41
CA VAL A 709 31.59 19.69 32.38
C VAL A 709 30.46 20.71 32.61
N SER A 710 30.17 21.08 33.86
CA SER A 710 29.14 22.08 34.18
C SER A 710 29.50 23.47 33.63
N GLU A 711 30.79 23.83 33.68
CA GLU A 711 31.34 25.06 33.11
C GLU A 711 31.26 25.04 31.58
N LEU A 712 31.58 23.90 30.94
CA LEU A 712 31.47 23.75 29.49
C LEU A 712 30.02 23.93 29.00
N VAL A 713 29.05 23.35 29.71
CA VAL A 713 27.62 23.51 29.38
C VAL A 713 27.19 24.97 29.57
N SER A 714 27.62 25.60 30.67
CA SER A 714 27.33 27.02 30.94
C SER A 714 27.93 27.92 29.86
N LEU A 715 29.17 27.65 29.43
CA LEU A 715 29.84 28.35 28.36
C LEU A 715 29.13 28.20 27.01
N ALA A 716 28.67 26.99 26.67
CA ALA A 716 27.91 26.79 25.44
C ALA A 716 26.57 27.56 25.46
N ASN A 717 25.87 27.55 26.59
CA ASN A 717 24.61 28.28 26.78
C ASN A 717 24.81 29.81 26.86
N SER A 718 26.01 30.31 27.14
CA SER A 718 26.28 31.75 27.17
C SER A 718 26.47 32.37 25.78
N TRP A 719 26.54 31.57 24.71
CA TRP A 719 26.83 32.09 23.37
C TRP A 719 25.68 32.92 22.77
N HIS A 720 24.44 32.44 22.90
CA HIS A 720 23.26 33.16 22.40
C HIS A 720 21.98 32.64 23.08
N GLU A 721 21.13 33.55 23.55
CA GLU A 721 19.90 33.24 24.32
C GLU A 721 18.92 32.29 23.61
N SER A 722 18.92 32.30 22.28
CA SER A 722 17.99 31.49 21.49
C SER A 722 18.40 30.00 21.41
N LEU A 723 19.65 29.65 21.71
CA LEU A 723 20.12 28.27 21.69
C LEU A 723 20.25 27.72 23.11
N SER A 724 19.98 26.43 23.26
CA SER A 724 20.22 25.71 24.50
C SER A 724 20.96 24.40 24.22
N PHE A 725 21.88 24.07 25.12
CA PHE A 725 22.75 22.91 25.02
C PHE A 725 22.57 22.03 26.25
N GLU A 726 22.41 20.73 26.00
CA GLU A 726 22.28 19.72 27.04
C GLU A 726 23.47 18.75 27.00
N LEU A 727 23.93 18.35 28.18
CA LEU A 727 24.91 17.29 28.32
C LEU A 727 24.29 15.96 27.90
N SER A 728 24.91 15.27 26.96
CA SER A 728 24.43 13.97 26.45
C SER A 728 25.34 12.78 26.80
N GLY A 729 26.56 13.03 27.29
CA GLY A 729 27.49 11.99 27.73
C GLY A 729 28.83 12.54 28.21
N VAL A 730 29.48 11.83 29.12
CA VAL A 730 30.82 12.12 29.67
C VAL A 730 31.59 10.79 29.84
N GLY A 731 32.88 10.78 29.50
CA GLY A 731 33.73 9.61 29.63
C GLY A 731 33.54 8.65 28.46
N ASP A 732 32.80 7.57 28.66
CA ASP A 732 32.42 6.66 27.58
C ASP A 732 31.15 7.19 26.91
N VAL A 733 31.28 7.65 25.67
CA VAL A 733 30.23 8.41 24.99
C VAL A 733 29.78 7.73 23.70
N HIS A 734 28.55 8.04 23.29
CA HIS A 734 28.01 7.61 21.99
C HIS A 734 27.96 8.80 21.05
N PHE A 735 28.59 8.67 19.88
CA PHE A 735 28.58 9.73 18.88
C PHE A 735 28.33 9.16 17.48
N LEU A 736 27.30 9.67 16.81
CA LEU A 736 26.80 9.15 15.54
C LEU A 736 26.43 7.66 15.60
N ASP A 737 27.31 6.80 15.06
CA ASP A 737 27.16 5.35 15.03
C ASP A 737 28.33 4.59 15.63
N VAL A 738 29.09 5.25 16.52
CA VAL A 738 30.20 4.65 17.27
C VAL A 738 30.07 4.96 18.77
N ALA A 739 30.50 4.02 19.59
CA ALA A 739 30.81 4.26 20.99
C ALA A 739 32.30 4.54 21.11
N LEU A 740 32.67 5.53 21.92
CA LEU A 740 34.03 6.04 22.06
C LEU A 740 34.44 5.98 23.52
N SER A 741 35.67 5.54 23.76
CA SER A 741 36.28 5.50 25.09
C SER A 741 37.76 5.88 25.00
N ILE A 742 38.32 6.42 26.09
CA ILE A 742 39.75 6.72 26.18
C ILE A 742 40.44 5.55 26.88
N MET A 743 41.41 4.94 26.20
CA MET A 743 42.18 3.81 26.74
C MET A 743 43.27 4.29 27.72
N PRO A 744 43.85 3.38 28.53
CA PRO A 744 44.96 3.73 29.44
C PRO A 744 46.19 4.33 28.74
N ASP A 745 46.44 3.95 27.48
CA ASP A 745 47.51 4.51 26.62
C ASP A 745 47.14 5.88 26.02
N ARG A 746 46.05 6.50 26.50
CA ARG A 746 45.50 7.78 26.06
C ARG A 746 45.06 7.83 24.59
N ARG A 747 44.92 6.68 23.92
CA ARG A 747 44.32 6.60 22.58
C ARG A 747 42.82 6.39 22.66
N ILE A 748 42.11 6.88 21.65
CA ILE A 748 40.65 6.73 21.57
C ILE A 748 40.31 5.36 20.96
N HIS A 749 39.64 4.51 21.72
CA HIS A 749 39.04 3.29 21.21
C HIS A 749 37.63 3.56 20.66
N TRP A 750 37.19 2.76 19.70
CA TRP A 750 35.83 2.84 19.19
C TRP A 750 35.26 1.48 18.77
N GLU A 751 33.96 1.34 18.96
CA GLU A 751 33.17 0.20 18.54
C GLU A 751 31.82 0.62 17.93
N LEU A 752 31.19 -0.30 17.19
CA LEU A 752 29.92 -0.03 16.51
C LEU A 752 28.79 0.13 17.54
N TYR A 753 28.20 1.32 17.61
CA TYR A 753 27.10 1.56 18.52
C TYR A 753 25.75 1.04 17.96
N HIS A 754 25.04 0.30 18.80
CA HIS A 754 23.75 -0.30 18.50
C HIS A 754 22.64 0.37 19.32
N LYS A 755 21.81 1.20 18.68
CA LYS A 755 20.64 1.80 19.32
C LYS A 755 19.66 0.70 19.76
N GLU A 756 19.32 0.67 21.04
CA GLU A 756 18.51 -0.38 21.66
C GLU A 756 17.13 -0.55 21.00
N GLN A 757 16.42 0.55 20.76
CA GLN A 757 15.09 0.55 20.15
C GLN A 757 15.09 0.36 18.62
N ASN A 758 16.24 0.12 18.00
CA ASN A 758 16.30 -0.07 16.55
C ASN A 758 15.70 -1.43 16.17
N LEU A 759 14.66 -1.40 15.33
CA LEU A 759 14.00 -2.61 14.85
C LEU A 759 14.79 -3.35 13.76
N TYR A 760 15.90 -2.77 13.26
CA TYR A 760 16.75 -3.33 12.21
C TYR A 760 15.97 -3.78 10.97
N LEU A 761 14.99 -2.98 10.54
CA LEU A 761 14.13 -3.23 9.37
C LEU A 761 14.88 -3.07 8.04
N TYR A 762 15.96 -3.84 7.85
CA TYR A 762 16.64 -4.00 6.57
C TYR A 762 15.65 -4.49 5.51
N VAL A 763 15.91 -4.23 4.23
CA VAL A 763 14.99 -4.65 3.16
C VAL A 763 14.86 -6.18 3.17
N PRO A 764 13.65 -6.77 3.29
CA PRO A 764 13.48 -8.23 3.28
C PRO A 764 14.00 -8.86 1.99
N ALA A 765 14.53 -10.08 2.07
CA ALA A 765 14.98 -10.84 0.90
C ALA A 765 13.85 -11.05 -0.14
N GLN A 766 12.61 -11.17 0.33
CA GLN A 766 11.44 -11.29 -0.56
C GLN A 766 10.96 -9.95 -1.18
N SER A 767 11.64 -8.83 -0.96
CA SER A 767 11.27 -7.56 -1.56
C SER A 767 11.52 -7.55 -3.08
N ASN A 768 10.75 -6.78 -3.84
CA ASN A 768 10.89 -6.66 -5.29
C ASN A 768 11.99 -5.64 -5.68
N HIS A 769 13.21 -5.84 -5.18
CA HIS A 769 14.37 -5.05 -5.54
C HIS A 769 15.31 -5.81 -6.48
N PRO A 770 16.08 -5.10 -7.32
CA PRO A 770 17.19 -5.70 -8.06
C PRO A 770 18.20 -6.37 -7.14
N SER A 771 18.82 -7.46 -7.63
CA SER A 771 19.84 -8.20 -6.87
C SER A 771 21.03 -7.34 -6.43
N SER A 772 21.35 -6.28 -7.19
CA SER A 772 22.40 -5.31 -6.82
C SER A 772 22.10 -4.60 -5.51
N THR A 773 20.84 -4.27 -5.22
CA THR A 773 20.45 -3.61 -3.96
C THR A 773 20.75 -4.49 -2.75
N PHE A 774 20.43 -5.79 -2.85
CA PHE A 774 20.72 -6.75 -1.78
C PHE A 774 22.22 -6.97 -1.59
N LYS A 775 22.98 -7.09 -2.68
CA LYS A 775 24.45 -7.17 -2.63
C LYS A 775 25.06 -5.94 -1.96
N SER A 776 24.61 -4.74 -2.32
CA SER A 776 25.07 -3.49 -1.70
C SER A 776 24.75 -3.41 -0.21
N LEU A 777 23.57 -3.89 0.20
CA LEU A 777 23.21 -3.99 1.62
C LEU A 777 24.15 -4.94 2.37
N GLN A 778 24.41 -6.14 1.83
CA GLN A 778 25.27 -7.14 2.46
C GLN A 778 26.73 -6.68 2.56
N ILE A 779 27.29 -6.19 1.44
CA ILE A 779 28.68 -5.71 1.38
C ILE A 779 28.85 -4.44 2.23
N GLY A 780 27.97 -3.46 2.07
CA GLY A 780 28.03 -2.21 2.82
C GLY A 780 27.87 -2.42 4.33
N GLY A 781 26.99 -3.33 4.75
CA GLY A 781 26.84 -3.71 6.15
C GLY A 781 28.07 -4.41 6.71
N ALA A 782 28.67 -5.35 5.96
CA ALA A 782 29.91 -6.02 6.38
C ALA A 782 31.09 -5.03 6.48
N LEU A 783 31.22 -4.11 5.51
CA LEU A 783 32.22 -3.05 5.56
C LEU A 783 32.00 -2.10 6.74
N ARG A 784 30.74 -1.78 7.06
CA ARG A 784 30.42 -0.97 8.25
C ARG A 784 30.86 -1.67 9.54
N CYS A 785 30.55 -2.95 9.71
CA CYS A 785 31.02 -3.73 10.87
C CYS A 785 32.55 -3.74 10.96
N GLN A 786 33.26 -3.77 9.84
CA GLN A 786 34.73 -3.74 9.85
C GLN A 786 35.30 -2.35 10.15
N LYS A 787 34.73 -1.29 9.58
CA LYS A 787 35.22 0.09 9.74
C LYS A 787 34.88 0.73 11.07
N ARG A 788 33.75 0.34 11.68
CA ARG A 788 33.22 0.94 12.91
C ARG A 788 33.73 0.28 14.19
N ASN A 789 34.63 -0.69 14.08
CA ASN A 789 35.26 -1.33 15.22
C ASN A 789 36.77 -1.23 15.07
N ARG A 790 37.45 -0.83 16.14
CA ARG A 790 38.92 -0.75 16.16
C ARG A 790 39.55 -2.14 16.25
N LEU A 791 38.99 -3.03 17.07
CA LEU A 791 39.48 -4.39 17.25
C LEU A 791 38.80 -5.39 16.30
N SER A 792 39.56 -6.41 15.91
CA SER A 792 39.05 -7.48 15.04
C SER A 792 38.02 -8.37 15.73
N SER A 793 38.10 -8.53 17.05
CA SER A 793 37.10 -9.23 17.88
C SER A 793 35.73 -8.58 17.77
N ASP A 794 35.67 -7.27 17.92
CA ASP A 794 34.41 -6.50 17.99
C ASP A 794 33.80 -6.39 16.59
N ALA A 795 34.65 -6.27 15.57
CA ALA A 795 34.23 -6.40 14.17
C ALA A 795 33.57 -7.76 13.89
N ALA A 796 34.12 -8.86 14.44
CA ALA A 796 33.54 -10.20 14.30
C ALA A 796 32.21 -10.34 15.04
N ALA A 797 32.10 -9.80 16.26
CA ALA A 797 30.86 -9.76 17.04
C ALA A 797 29.77 -8.95 16.32
N SER A 798 30.11 -7.74 15.84
CA SER A 798 29.24 -6.89 15.03
C SER A 798 28.75 -7.58 13.76
N LEU A 799 29.64 -8.29 13.06
CA LEU A 799 29.29 -9.05 11.86
C LEU A 799 28.35 -10.22 12.20
N LYS A 800 28.56 -10.92 13.32
CA LYS A 800 27.67 -11.98 13.81
C LYS A 800 26.28 -11.44 14.10
N PHE A 801 26.19 -10.28 14.77
CA PHE A 801 24.92 -9.59 15.01
C PHE A 801 24.22 -9.18 13.70
N PHE A 802 24.96 -8.56 12.76
CA PHE A 802 24.41 -8.17 11.46
C PHE A 802 23.89 -9.37 10.66
N LYS A 803 24.63 -10.49 10.65
CA LYS A 803 24.18 -11.75 10.02
C LYS A 803 22.88 -12.25 10.64
N ARG A 804 22.75 -12.23 11.97
CA ARG A 804 21.50 -12.59 12.65
C ARG A 804 20.33 -11.73 12.18
N ARG A 805 20.51 -10.40 12.13
CA ARG A 805 19.47 -9.47 11.65
C ARG A 805 19.12 -9.68 10.18
N LEU A 806 20.07 -9.99 9.31
CA LEU A 806 19.77 -10.33 7.91
C LEU A 806 19.05 -11.69 7.81
N LYS A 807 19.44 -12.69 8.60
CA LYS A 807 18.73 -13.97 8.67
C LYS A 807 17.27 -13.75 9.02
N ASP A 808 17.00 -12.96 10.05
CA ASP A 808 15.64 -12.55 10.47
C ASP A 808 14.85 -11.85 9.35
N ARG A 809 15.51 -11.34 8.30
CA ARG A 809 14.91 -10.69 7.13
C ARG A 809 14.80 -11.62 5.91
N GLY A 810 15.04 -12.92 6.10
CA GLY A 810 14.91 -13.99 5.10
C GLY A 810 16.13 -14.16 4.21
N PHE A 811 17.31 -13.65 4.59
CA PHE A 811 18.53 -13.83 3.79
C PHE A 811 19.17 -15.19 4.07
N ASP A 812 19.62 -15.81 2.99
CA ASP A 812 20.44 -17.02 3.00
C ASP A 812 21.88 -16.70 3.42
N MET A 813 22.35 -17.32 4.50
CA MET A 813 23.67 -17.06 5.07
C MET A 813 24.81 -17.67 4.25
N LYS A 814 24.57 -18.76 3.51
CA LYS A 814 25.55 -19.32 2.57
C LYS A 814 25.78 -18.36 1.42
N LYS A 815 24.71 -17.86 0.78
CA LYS A 815 24.78 -16.84 -0.27
C LYS A 815 25.40 -15.53 0.23
N PHE A 816 25.13 -15.14 1.48
CA PHE A 816 25.80 -14.01 2.12
C PHE A 816 27.32 -14.23 2.16
N ASN A 817 27.78 -15.35 2.72
CA ASN A 817 29.19 -15.66 2.86
C ASN A 817 29.88 -15.68 1.48
N ASP A 818 29.28 -16.34 0.48
CA ASP A 818 29.79 -16.35 -0.89
C ASP A 818 29.93 -14.96 -1.49
N THR A 819 28.96 -14.08 -1.24
CA THR A 819 28.97 -12.69 -1.72
C THR A 819 30.12 -11.89 -1.10
N ILE A 820 30.34 -12.06 0.22
CA ILE A 820 31.43 -11.39 0.94
C ILE A 820 32.79 -11.93 0.50
N THR A 821 32.96 -13.25 0.36
CA THR A 821 34.21 -13.87 -0.11
C THR A 821 34.55 -13.40 -1.53
N LYS A 822 33.56 -13.41 -2.44
CA LYS A 822 33.75 -12.86 -3.80
C LYS A 822 34.13 -11.39 -3.79
N PHE A 823 33.59 -10.59 -2.86
CA PHE A 823 33.95 -9.19 -2.74
C PHE A 823 35.38 -9.01 -2.23
N ARG A 824 35.81 -9.78 -1.22
CA ARG A 824 37.18 -9.74 -0.67
C ARG A 824 38.23 -10.17 -1.69
N ASN A 825 37.92 -11.18 -2.50
CA ASN A 825 38.83 -11.72 -3.51
C ASN A 825 38.88 -10.89 -4.81
N ARG A 826 38.13 -9.78 -4.91
CA ARG A 826 38.21 -8.91 -6.09
C ARG A 826 39.54 -8.16 -6.05
N SER A 827 40.45 -8.51 -6.95
CA SER A 827 41.56 -7.63 -7.30
C SER A 827 40.99 -6.30 -7.78
N ARG A 828 41.40 -5.20 -7.14
CA ARG A 828 41.14 -3.84 -7.65
C ARG A 828 41.92 -3.67 -8.95
N LYS A 829 41.39 -4.17 -10.07
CA LYS A 829 41.87 -3.74 -11.38
C LYS A 829 41.70 -2.23 -11.42
N ARG A 830 42.75 -1.49 -11.80
CA ARG A 830 42.62 -0.07 -12.15
C ARG A 830 41.49 -0.01 -13.17
N ASP A 831 40.34 0.56 -12.79
CA ASP A 831 39.27 0.80 -13.74
C ASP A 831 39.86 1.73 -14.80
N ASN A 832 40.15 1.21 -15.99
CA ASN A 832 40.25 2.07 -17.16
C ASN A 832 38.97 2.93 -17.16
N VAL A 833 39.09 4.22 -17.43
CA VAL A 833 38.00 5.20 -17.34
C VAL A 833 36.97 4.95 -18.47
N VAL A 834 36.30 3.81 -18.43
CA VAL A 834 35.26 3.42 -19.38
C VAL A 834 34.00 4.17 -19.00
N ARG A 835 33.51 4.98 -19.92
CA ARG A 835 32.35 5.83 -19.73
C ARG A 835 31.08 4.98 -19.82
N LYS A 836 30.40 4.76 -18.69
CA LYS A 836 29.15 3.97 -18.66
C LYS A 836 27.93 4.81 -19.07
N VAL A 837 27.13 4.28 -19.98
CA VAL A 837 25.76 4.76 -20.30
C VAL A 837 24.76 3.66 -19.97
N HIS A 838 23.52 4.00 -19.66
CA HIS A 838 22.57 3.01 -19.13
C HIS A 838 21.22 3.05 -19.84
N LEU A 839 20.72 1.87 -20.21
CA LEU A 839 19.31 1.65 -20.48
C LEU A 839 18.54 1.66 -19.16
N LYS A 840 17.58 2.56 -19.02
CA LYS A 840 16.72 2.64 -17.84
C LYS A 840 15.52 1.71 -18.01
N VAL A 841 15.41 0.71 -17.13
CA VAL A 841 14.37 -0.32 -17.17
C VAL A 841 13.60 -0.37 -15.85
N HIS A 842 12.30 -0.60 -15.90
CA HIS A 842 11.53 -0.92 -14.69
C HIS A 842 11.82 -2.34 -14.25
N TYR A 843 12.42 -2.49 -13.07
CA TYR A 843 12.69 -3.79 -12.49
C TYR A 843 11.42 -4.42 -11.95
N ASN A 844 11.24 -5.68 -12.29
CA ASN A 844 10.31 -6.60 -11.66
C ASN A 844 10.94 -8.01 -11.69
N ARG A 845 10.43 -8.94 -10.89
CA ARG A 845 11.05 -10.29 -10.71
C ARG A 845 11.07 -11.13 -11.97
N ASP A 846 10.13 -10.88 -12.87
CA ASP A 846 10.03 -11.49 -14.18
C ASP A 846 11.08 -10.98 -15.19
N VAL A 847 11.77 -9.88 -14.88
CA VAL A 847 12.77 -9.28 -15.75
C VAL A 847 14.16 -9.88 -15.50
N SER A 848 14.75 -10.46 -16.55
CA SER A 848 16.11 -11.01 -16.50
C SER A 848 17.17 -9.95 -16.81
N ALA A 849 17.86 -9.47 -15.76
CA ALA A 849 18.99 -8.54 -15.89
C ALA A 849 20.08 -9.04 -16.85
N PHE A 850 20.41 -10.35 -16.78
CA PHE A 850 21.40 -10.96 -17.65
C PHE A 850 20.96 -10.97 -19.11
N TRP A 851 19.68 -11.26 -19.38
CA TRP A 851 19.15 -11.30 -20.74
C TRP A 851 19.26 -9.93 -21.40
N ILE A 852 18.78 -8.86 -20.73
CA ILE A 852 18.88 -7.48 -21.25
C ILE A 852 20.35 -7.11 -21.49
N ALA A 853 21.22 -7.36 -20.53
CA ALA A 853 22.65 -7.06 -20.67
C ALA A 853 23.33 -7.87 -21.80
N SER A 854 22.84 -9.08 -22.09
CA SER A 854 23.31 -9.88 -23.23
C SER A 854 22.86 -9.28 -24.56
N LYS A 855 21.57 -8.90 -24.68
CA LYS A 855 21.02 -8.27 -25.88
C LYS A 855 21.71 -6.94 -26.20
N LEU A 856 21.92 -6.09 -25.20
CA LEU A 856 22.64 -4.81 -25.38
C LEU A 856 24.10 -4.99 -25.79
N ARG A 857 24.78 -6.06 -25.36
CA ARG A 857 26.19 -6.30 -25.72
C ARG A 857 26.37 -6.79 -27.15
N LYS A 858 25.38 -7.50 -27.71
CA LYS A 858 25.44 -8.15 -29.02
C LYS A 858 25.93 -7.22 -30.13
N PHE A 859 25.49 -5.96 -30.12
CA PHE A 859 25.81 -4.97 -31.16
C PHE A 859 26.75 -3.85 -30.69
N SER A 860 27.39 -4.02 -29.54
CA SER A 860 28.28 -2.99 -28.96
C SER A 860 29.48 -2.63 -29.85
N ALA A 861 29.88 -3.50 -30.78
CA ALA A 861 30.93 -3.22 -31.76
C ALA A 861 30.58 -2.04 -32.69
N LEU A 862 29.30 -1.86 -33.05
CA LEU A 862 28.86 -0.71 -33.87
C LEU A 862 29.16 0.62 -33.18
N LEU A 863 29.05 0.66 -31.85
CA LEU A 863 29.33 1.85 -31.08
C LEU A 863 30.81 2.21 -31.08
N ARG A 864 31.74 1.28 -31.36
CA ARG A 864 33.17 1.57 -31.33
C ARG A 864 33.58 2.59 -32.41
N HIS A 865 32.88 2.61 -33.53
CA HIS A 865 33.15 3.57 -34.62
C HIS A 865 32.76 5.01 -34.25
N SER A 866 31.67 5.19 -33.48
CA SER A 866 31.15 6.51 -33.13
C SER A 866 31.49 6.97 -31.72
N VAL A 867 31.59 6.05 -30.77
CA VAL A 867 31.75 6.30 -29.32
C VAL A 867 32.62 5.20 -28.68
N PRO A 868 33.95 5.15 -28.98
CA PRO A 868 34.84 4.03 -28.63
C PRO A 868 34.95 3.71 -27.13
N ASP A 869 34.87 4.71 -26.25
CA ASP A 869 35.10 4.54 -24.81
C ASP A 869 33.83 4.30 -23.99
N VAL A 870 32.75 3.80 -24.61
CA VAL A 870 31.45 3.66 -23.94
C VAL A 870 31.06 2.22 -23.68
N GLN A 871 30.66 1.95 -22.44
CA GLN A 871 30.02 0.70 -22.05
C GLN A 871 28.53 0.92 -21.80
N VAL A 872 27.68 0.20 -22.54
CA VAL A 872 26.24 0.19 -22.31
C VAL A 872 25.89 -0.81 -21.22
N GLY A 873 25.23 -0.34 -20.17
CA GLY A 873 24.70 -1.15 -19.08
C GLY A 873 23.20 -0.94 -18.88
N THR A 874 22.67 -1.51 -17.80
CA THR A 874 21.28 -1.37 -17.38
C THR A 874 21.21 -0.61 -16.06
N CYS A 875 20.28 0.34 -15.93
CA CYS A 875 19.91 0.95 -14.66
C CYS A 875 18.45 0.65 -14.33
N TRP A 876 18.18 0.42 -13.05
CA TRP A 876 16.89 -0.09 -12.59
C TRP A 876 16.07 1.02 -11.92
N THR A 877 14.82 1.15 -12.33
CA THR A 877 13.78 1.76 -11.50
C THR A 877 12.97 0.66 -10.82
N VAL A 878 12.31 0.98 -9.73
CA VAL A 878 11.51 0.01 -8.96
C VAL A 878 10.12 0.57 -8.69
N GLY A 879 9.17 -0.31 -8.38
CA GLY A 879 7.82 0.06 -7.97
C GLY A 879 7.77 0.90 -6.69
N ARG A 880 6.59 1.44 -6.36
CA ARG A 880 6.38 2.16 -5.10
C ARG A 880 6.51 1.19 -3.92
N ASN A 881 7.39 1.54 -2.97
CA ASN A 881 7.52 0.84 -1.69
C ASN A 881 6.29 1.10 -0.78
N LEU A 882 6.15 0.31 0.29
CA LEU A 882 5.01 0.41 1.21
C LEU A 882 4.88 1.80 1.84
N PHE A 883 5.99 2.47 2.16
CA PHE A 883 5.96 3.86 2.64
C PHE A 883 5.26 4.77 1.64
N ARG A 884 5.67 4.75 0.36
CA ARG A 884 5.07 5.61 -0.68
C ARG A 884 3.61 5.26 -0.98
N ARG A 885 3.23 3.98 -0.87
CA ARG A 885 1.82 3.56 -1.03
C ARG A 885 0.96 4.12 0.10
N ARG A 886 1.42 3.98 1.35
CA ARG A 886 0.73 4.46 2.56
C ARG A 886 0.82 5.96 2.78
N TYR A 887 1.81 6.64 2.19
CA TYR A 887 1.98 8.09 2.33
C TYR A 887 0.68 8.85 1.98
N GLN A 888 -0.05 8.38 0.97
CA GLN A 888 -1.34 8.97 0.61
C GLN A 888 -2.37 8.76 1.74
N GLU A 889 -2.50 7.54 2.25
CA GLU A 889 -3.43 7.16 3.31
C GLU A 889 -3.14 7.88 4.65
N THR A 890 -1.87 8.15 4.96
CA THR A 890 -1.47 8.82 6.20
C THR A 890 -1.51 10.33 6.05
N TRP A 891 -0.79 10.90 5.08
CA TRP A 891 -0.55 12.34 5.01
C TRP A 891 -1.46 13.08 4.04
N LYS A 892 -1.91 12.45 2.94
CA LYS A 892 -2.85 13.10 2.00
C LYS A 892 -4.31 13.01 2.45
N PHE A 893 -4.63 12.13 3.39
CA PHE A 893 -5.94 12.08 4.03
C PHE A 893 -6.42 13.46 4.49
N PHE A 894 -5.54 14.23 5.13
CA PHE A 894 -5.82 15.58 5.63
C PHE A 894 -6.09 16.62 4.52
N SER A 895 -5.75 16.33 3.27
CA SER A 895 -5.96 17.24 2.13
C SER A 895 -7.24 16.95 1.32
N GLN A 896 -7.87 15.79 1.51
CA GLN A 896 -8.99 15.31 0.68
C GLN A 896 -10.38 15.58 1.27
N ARG A 897 -10.50 16.03 2.53
CA ARG A 897 -11.78 16.35 3.19
C ARG A 897 -12.20 17.83 3.06
N ARG A 898 -11.84 18.51 1.96
CA ARG A 898 -12.63 19.65 1.46
C ARG A 898 -13.53 19.10 0.35
N GLY A 899 -14.61 18.46 0.76
CA GLY A 899 -15.73 18.04 -0.08
C GLY A 899 -16.97 18.58 0.58
#